data_AF-A0A6P4E617-F1
#
_entry.id   AF-A0A6P4E617-F1
#
_cell.length_a   1.000
_cell.length_b   1.000
_cell.length_c   1.000
_cell.angle_alpha   90.00
_cell.angle_beta   90.00
_cell.angle_gamma   90.00
#
_symmetry.space_group_name_H-M   'P 1'
#
loop_
_entity.id
_entity.type
_entity.pdbx_description
1 polymer ?
#
loop_
_entity_poly.entity_id
_entity_poly.type
_entity_poly.pdbx_seq_one_letter_code
_entity_poly.pdbx_strand_id
1 'polypeptide(L)'
;MVEIQKPHSALKRPSVIRETVVVNNSAPTIKKVTLVPKDEELVAISPERRNWRGIFIALLVIAAVFSLIIFSIFLLSPEDEGLRIRGRRMLPSDILGRSLQWKPFNGTWSNGRELIYRDPTGGLSILNMADLTTRILMTNSTFRQLNAESFLVAPDQKYVLLQSDSNAEGSRHHVYEVQTANTFPLGPTENIAEAPRLQHVVWAPVNPPPPLAAPPPSGANGATTTMAPLPSGSIILNSLAGAANGPGSTGSPGSNAANPNPNPNGKATGHTLNQAIAFVHHNDIYYKPKVQGELVCRITQTGSGSGSPEGESLGGVVFNGVPDWTYENVPELESRRSSMEFSPDGLYLAFLSYNDSEVNEYKYTWMGDDIKYPSVMSQRYPKTGSRNPNVTVNVVNLSVIKYIFPTQIKLPSELANGSYVGGLTWASAGDLSVTVTNREQTKATTVLCRAPHFHCHSVHTEVTINDGWVLPAERPIFSARNQVQRQVPGKLVPGAEEVLPESQVNVTAGQMAGQTTHEISNGGYLLKRLPVRDGEHGHYRHVVFISSLDRRPVPLTMGRFEVTEIVGWDEPHEIVYFMAAPEKRPGERHLYKISLKLNVTESNRTYITSTSPTCLTCDNTESTYRLHRARISQRGDRWEDIVARLEPDDCLYDIPKNCLYNRVQFSQDYSYYVQECLGPEAPSVYLVETASNDKIYVLNAGDVLRHRLSQLAIPQSRTFSVEIRHGFHAQVRLFLPPGMREEEDVAFPLVLHVDASPGSQLVTERFHVDWNWYLASQRSFIVAQIDGRGSGFQGELLRTQVHGKLGTVEVEDQLGVLTYLRDNLKFIDPLRICAFGWGYGGYASSMMLIDDSQQVLQCAVAINPIVNFGFHYSFFTERYIPLKGDYLRALQEADLTMKAGNIKGRNLMLMHGTADTLVHQEHTLMLVRALVEQQVKFRHQVYPDEDHAIARSLGHVYKTMEWYFDECFGPVDDNEWDPTGLFVFKQ
;
A
#
# COMPACT_ATOMS: atom_id res chain seq x y z
N MET A 1 -54.19 25.57 -31.23
CA MET A 1 -55.56 25.43 -31.79
C MET A 1 -56.01 23.98 -31.56
N VAL A 2 -57.25 23.78 -31.11
CA VAL A 2 -58.09 22.54 -31.19
C VAL A 2 -57.32 21.19 -31.24
N GLU A 3 -56.95 20.54 -30.14
CA GLU A 3 -57.78 19.81 -29.13
C GLU A 3 -58.39 18.45 -29.59
N ILE A 4 -58.48 17.49 -28.65
CA ILE A 4 -59.37 16.30 -28.57
C ILE A 4 -58.86 14.87 -28.96
N GLN A 5 -58.62 14.07 -27.89
CA GLN A 5 -58.88 12.62 -27.64
C GLN A 5 -58.09 11.42 -28.26
N LYS A 6 -57.95 10.42 -27.36
CA LYS A 6 -57.62 8.96 -27.50
C LYS A 6 -58.86 8.17 -28.02
N PRO A 7 -58.79 6.90 -28.54
CA PRO A 7 -58.24 5.74 -27.82
C PRO A 7 -57.65 4.58 -28.69
N HIS A 8 -57.70 3.35 -28.15
CA HIS A 8 -56.94 2.14 -28.54
C HIS A 8 -57.36 1.42 -29.84
N SER A 9 -56.39 0.66 -30.37
CA SER A 9 -56.44 -0.75 -30.79
C SER A 9 -56.19 -1.12 -32.27
N ALA A 10 -55.36 -2.16 -32.42
CA ALA A 10 -55.20 -3.15 -33.49
C ALA A 10 -55.51 -2.79 -34.98
N LEU A 11 -54.57 -3.10 -35.87
CA LEU A 11 -54.88 -3.39 -37.28
C LEU A 11 -53.94 -4.42 -37.91
N LYS A 12 -54.54 -5.43 -38.56
CA LYS A 12 -53.87 -6.45 -39.40
C LYS A 12 -53.50 -5.87 -40.78
N ARG A 13 -52.69 -6.60 -41.55
CA ARG A 13 -52.66 -6.51 -43.03
C ARG A 13 -52.93 -7.90 -43.67
N PRO A 14 -53.32 -7.98 -44.96
CA PRO A 14 -54.20 -9.07 -45.42
C PRO A 14 -53.66 -9.98 -46.56
N SER A 15 -54.54 -10.90 -46.97
CA SER A 15 -54.61 -11.85 -48.11
C SER A 15 -54.12 -11.34 -49.50
N VAL A 16 -54.00 -12.13 -50.58
CA VAL A 16 -54.65 -13.42 -51.02
C VAL A 16 -53.62 -14.30 -51.83
N ILE A 17 -53.86 -15.57 -52.23
CA ILE A 17 -54.53 -16.03 -53.48
C ILE A 17 -54.76 -17.57 -53.47
N ARG A 18 -55.70 -18.02 -54.33
CA ARG A 18 -56.28 -19.36 -54.71
C ARG A 18 -55.33 -20.29 -55.52
N GLU A 19 -55.61 -21.56 -55.92
CA GLU A 19 -56.65 -22.60 -55.64
C GLU A 19 -56.15 -24.03 -56.06
N THR A 20 -56.99 -25.04 -55.76
CA THR A 20 -57.06 -26.48 -56.12
C THR A 20 -57.13 -26.81 -57.65
N VAL A 21 -57.00 -28.03 -58.26
CA VAL A 21 -56.77 -29.48 -57.90
C VAL A 21 -56.52 -30.33 -59.21
N VAL A 22 -56.33 -31.67 -59.13
CA VAL A 22 -56.26 -32.72 -60.23
C VAL A 22 -54.87 -32.91 -60.90
N VAL A 23 -54.36 -34.08 -61.37
CA VAL A 23 -54.29 -35.53 -60.96
C VAL A 23 -53.54 -36.33 -62.10
N ASN A 24 -53.13 -37.59 -61.87
CA ASN A 24 -52.47 -38.55 -62.81
C ASN A 24 -50.97 -38.28 -63.12
N ASN A 25 -50.10 -39.30 -63.31
CA ASN A 25 -50.28 -40.61 -63.97
C ASN A 25 -49.52 -41.80 -63.32
N SER A 26 -49.56 -42.99 -63.95
CA SER A 26 -49.17 -44.30 -63.38
C SER A 26 -47.92 -44.98 -63.99
N ALA A 27 -47.25 -45.85 -63.22
CA ALA A 27 -46.44 -47.02 -63.67
C ALA A 27 -46.12 -47.99 -62.48
N PRO A 28 -45.83 -49.31 -62.68
CA PRO A 28 -45.95 -50.32 -61.60
C PRO A 28 -44.80 -51.37 -61.44
N THR A 29 -44.99 -52.34 -60.52
CA THR A 29 -44.32 -53.68 -60.38
C THR A 29 -42.85 -53.72 -59.87
N ILE A 30 -42.25 -54.76 -59.23
CA ILE A 30 -42.58 -56.12 -58.67
C ILE A 30 -41.34 -56.56 -57.81
N LYS A 31 -41.28 -57.41 -56.76
CA LYS A 31 -42.17 -58.19 -55.85
C LYS A 31 -41.37 -58.59 -54.57
N LYS A 32 -42.01 -58.77 -53.41
CA LYS A 32 -41.73 -59.87 -52.43
C LYS A 32 -42.93 -60.10 -51.50
N VAL A 33 -42.92 -61.20 -50.72
CA VAL A 33 -44.14 -61.89 -50.25
C VAL A 33 -44.54 -61.59 -48.80
N THR A 34 -45.85 -61.53 -48.62
CA THR A 34 -46.71 -61.35 -47.45
C THR A 34 -46.41 -62.24 -46.23
N LEU A 35 -46.71 -61.70 -45.04
CA LEU A 35 -47.42 -62.42 -43.97
C LEU A 35 -48.55 -61.54 -43.43
N VAL A 36 -49.63 -62.16 -42.96
CA VAL A 36 -50.89 -61.54 -42.49
C VAL A 36 -51.12 -61.96 -41.03
N PRO A 37 -51.65 -61.08 -40.15
CA PRO A 37 -51.92 -61.42 -38.76
C PRO A 37 -52.92 -62.58 -38.61
N LYS A 38 -52.87 -63.24 -37.45
CA LYS A 38 -53.80 -64.29 -37.08
C LYS A 38 -54.14 -64.15 -35.60
N ASP A 39 -55.43 -64.06 -35.29
CA ASP A 39 -55.93 -64.03 -33.93
C ASP A 39 -55.75 -65.40 -33.25
N GLU A 40 -55.49 -65.41 -31.94
CA GLU A 40 -55.43 -66.62 -31.12
C GLU A 40 -56.64 -66.71 -30.19
N GLU A 41 -57.53 -67.67 -30.43
CA GLU A 41 -58.50 -68.11 -29.43
C GLU A 41 -57.89 -69.14 -28.48
N LEU A 42 -58.06 -68.87 -27.18
CA LEU A 42 -58.23 -69.83 -26.08
C LEU A 42 -57.84 -71.30 -26.32
N VAL A 43 -56.66 -71.70 -25.83
CA VAL A 43 -56.40 -73.09 -25.42
C VAL A 43 -56.33 -73.16 -23.90
N ALA A 44 -57.29 -73.87 -23.29
CA ALA A 44 -57.27 -74.12 -21.85
C ALA A 44 -56.23 -75.20 -21.51
N ILE A 45 -55.24 -74.85 -20.68
CA ILE A 45 -54.26 -75.79 -20.12
C ILE A 45 -54.54 -76.00 -18.64
N SER A 46 -54.53 -77.27 -18.20
CA SER A 46 -54.83 -77.69 -16.84
C SER A 46 -53.75 -77.22 -15.83
N PRO A 47 -54.10 -77.08 -14.54
CA PRO A 47 -53.20 -76.52 -13.54
C PRO A 47 -52.12 -77.53 -13.10
N GLU A 48 -51.04 -77.63 -13.87
CA GLU A 48 -49.82 -78.28 -13.38
C GLU A 48 -49.23 -77.46 -12.21
N ARG A 49 -48.69 -78.14 -11.20
CA ARG A 49 -48.21 -77.48 -9.97
C ARG A 49 -46.97 -76.62 -10.25
N ARG A 50 -47.18 -75.34 -10.55
CA ARG A 50 -46.13 -74.31 -10.50
C ARG A 50 -45.38 -74.45 -9.18
N ASN A 51 -44.09 -74.78 -9.25
CA ASN A 51 -43.28 -75.02 -8.05
C ASN A 51 -42.85 -73.67 -7.44
N TRP A 52 -43.82 -72.97 -6.83
CA TRP A 52 -43.67 -71.64 -6.25
C TRP A 52 -42.48 -71.53 -5.29
N ARG A 53 -42.13 -72.62 -4.59
CA ARG A 53 -40.93 -72.68 -3.74
C ARG A 53 -39.64 -72.45 -4.53
N GLY A 54 -39.50 -73.06 -5.72
CA GLY A 54 -38.34 -72.86 -6.59
C GLY A 54 -38.25 -71.44 -7.14
N ILE A 55 -39.39 -70.85 -7.54
CA ILE A 55 -39.46 -69.46 -8.02
C ILE A 55 -39.10 -68.48 -6.89
N PHE A 56 -39.62 -68.71 -5.69
CA PHE A 56 -39.35 -67.86 -4.52
C PHE A 56 -37.88 -67.96 -4.09
N ILE A 57 -37.29 -69.16 -4.09
CA ILE A 57 -35.85 -69.35 -3.82
C ILE A 57 -35.00 -68.65 -4.88
N ALA A 58 -35.34 -68.76 -6.17
CA ALA A 58 -34.61 -68.09 -7.25
C ALA A 58 -34.64 -66.56 -7.10
N LEU A 59 -35.81 -65.98 -6.79
CA LEU A 59 -35.96 -64.54 -6.52
C LEU A 59 -35.18 -64.11 -5.27
N LEU A 60 -35.16 -64.92 -4.20
CA LEU A 60 -34.42 -64.62 -2.98
C LEU A 60 -32.90 -64.68 -3.21
N VAL A 61 -32.41 -65.63 -4.00
CA VAL A 61 -31.00 -65.70 -4.43
C VAL A 61 -30.63 -64.50 -5.32
N ILE A 62 -31.47 -64.13 -6.28
CA ILE A 62 -31.25 -62.94 -7.13
C ILE A 62 -31.22 -61.67 -6.27
N ALA A 63 -32.14 -61.52 -5.31
CA ALA A 63 -32.16 -60.40 -4.38
C ALA A 63 -30.89 -60.37 -3.49
N ALA A 64 -30.46 -61.51 -2.95
CA ALA A 64 -29.23 -61.61 -2.15
C ALA A 64 -27.97 -61.28 -2.96
N VAL A 65 -27.90 -61.71 -4.23
CA VAL A 65 -26.80 -61.34 -5.15
C VAL A 65 -26.83 -59.85 -5.48
N PHE A 66 -28.00 -59.26 -5.75
CA PHE A 66 -28.10 -57.81 -5.93
C PHE A 66 -27.73 -57.03 -4.66
N SER A 67 -28.17 -57.47 -3.48
CA SER A 67 -27.74 -56.85 -2.21
C SER A 67 -26.24 -56.97 -1.98
N LEU A 68 -25.61 -58.10 -2.34
CA LEU A 68 -24.16 -58.25 -2.29
C LEU A 68 -23.43 -57.37 -3.31
N ILE A 69 -23.96 -57.21 -4.52
CA ILE A 69 -23.39 -56.29 -5.53
C ILE A 69 -23.50 -54.85 -5.05
N ILE A 70 -24.68 -54.42 -4.56
CA ILE A 70 -24.90 -53.07 -4.04
C ILE A 70 -24.02 -52.80 -2.81
N PHE A 71 -23.90 -53.75 -1.89
CA PHE A 71 -23.03 -53.65 -0.71
C PHE A 71 -21.54 -53.67 -1.09
N SER A 72 -21.15 -54.44 -2.11
CA SER A 72 -19.79 -54.46 -2.65
C SER A 72 -19.45 -53.17 -3.39
N ILE A 73 -20.41 -52.54 -4.08
CA ILE A 73 -20.25 -51.18 -4.62
C ILE A 73 -20.10 -50.18 -3.46
N PHE A 74 -20.96 -50.24 -2.44
CA PHE A 74 -20.90 -49.36 -1.27
C PHE A 74 -19.62 -49.52 -0.40
N LEU A 75 -18.84 -50.60 -0.59
CA LEU A 75 -17.55 -50.84 0.07
C LEU A 75 -16.32 -50.68 -0.84
N LEU A 76 -16.48 -50.67 -2.17
CA LEU A 76 -15.37 -50.60 -3.14
C LEU A 76 -15.37 -49.33 -3.97
N SER A 77 -16.52 -48.68 -4.16
CA SER A 77 -16.52 -47.22 -4.30
C SER A 77 -15.98 -46.66 -2.98
N PRO A 78 -14.98 -45.75 -3.01
CA PRO A 78 -14.74 -44.91 -1.85
C PRO A 78 -16.00 -44.08 -1.54
N GLU A 79 -16.05 -43.44 -0.38
CA GLU A 79 -16.87 -42.25 -0.28
C GLU A 79 -16.33 -41.22 -1.26
N ASP A 80 -16.98 -41.11 -2.42
CA ASP A 80 -16.88 -39.92 -3.27
C ASP A 80 -17.48 -38.75 -2.47
N GLU A 81 -16.65 -38.15 -1.61
CA GLU A 81 -16.80 -36.79 -1.09
C GLU A 81 -16.69 -35.80 -2.26
N GLY A 82 -17.64 -35.88 -3.19
CA GLY A 82 -17.65 -35.16 -4.46
C GLY A 82 -17.45 -33.67 -4.20
N LEU A 83 -16.29 -33.17 -4.66
CA LEU A 83 -15.73 -31.82 -4.50
C LEU A 83 -16.52 -30.98 -3.50
N ARG A 84 -16.29 -31.22 -2.19
CA ARG A 84 -17.09 -30.68 -1.08
C ARG A 84 -16.76 -29.21 -0.78
N ILE A 85 -16.83 -28.38 -1.84
CA ILE A 85 -16.59 -26.94 -1.88
C ILE A 85 -17.46 -26.28 -0.81
N ARG A 86 -16.80 -25.73 0.21
CA ARG A 86 -17.48 -25.04 1.31
C ARG A 86 -17.82 -23.62 0.89
N GLY A 87 -19.07 -23.24 1.10
CA GLY A 87 -19.57 -21.91 0.73
C GLY A 87 -19.95 -21.77 -0.75
N ARG A 88 -20.45 -20.58 -1.10
CA ARG A 88 -20.83 -20.24 -2.49
C ARG A 88 -19.62 -19.71 -3.28
N ARG A 89 -19.62 -19.88 -4.60
CA ARG A 89 -18.65 -19.20 -5.47
C ARG A 89 -18.80 -17.67 -5.37
N MET A 90 -17.71 -16.95 -5.62
CA MET A 90 -17.65 -15.49 -5.47
C MET A 90 -18.37 -14.76 -6.61
N LEU A 91 -19.04 -13.65 -6.30
CA LEU A 91 -19.75 -12.81 -7.26
C LEU A 91 -18.96 -11.52 -7.53
N PRO A 92 -19.18 -10.83 -8.67
CA PRO A 92 -18.53 -9.54 -8.94
C PRO A 92 -18.80 -8.48 -7.86
N SER A 93 -19.95 -8.57 -7.17
CA SER A 93 -20.30 -7.72 -6.03
C SER A 93 -19.46 -7.97 -4.78
N ASP A 94 -18.85 -9.14 -4.63
CA ASP A 94 -18.00 -9.47 -3.47
C ASP A 94 -16.61 -8.85 -3.58
N ILE A 95 -16.08 -8.73 -4.81
CA ILE A 95 -14.75 -8.18 -5.09
C ILE A 95 -14.77 -6.64 -5.23
N LEU A 96 -15.81 -6.09 -5.88
CA LEU A 96 -16.04 -4.64 -6.00
C LEU A 96 -16.59 -4.04 -4.69
N GLY A 97 -17.17 -4.88 -3.83
CA GLY A 97 -17.70 -4.49 -2.54
C GLY A 97 -16.62 -4.24 -1.49
N ARG A 98 -16.76 -3.15 -0.71
CA ARG A 98 -15.92 -2.87 0.47
C ARG A 98 -16.20 -3.81 1.67
N SER A 99 -16.76 -5.00 1.42
CA SER A 99 -17.24 -5.97 2.41
C SER A 99 -16.23 -7.07 2.75
N LEU A 100 -15.39 -7.46 1.79
CA LEU A 100 -14.27 -8.40 1.97
C LEU A 100 -12.90 -7.70 2.06
N GLN A 101 -12.83 -6.42 1.73
CA GLN A 101 -11.61 -5.64 1.80
C GLN A 101 -11.24 -5.34 3.26
N TRP A 102 -10.01 -5.69 3.65
CA TRP A 102 -9.47 -5.36 4.97
C TRP A 102 -9.29 -3.85 5.11
N LYS A 103 -9.70 -3.29 6.26
CA LYS A 103 -9.40 -1.92 6.63
C LYS A 103 -8.14 -1.92 7.51
N PRO A 104 -7.03 -1.27 7.10
CA PRO A 104 -5.83 -1.18 7.92
C PRO A 104 -6.13 -0.62 9.31
N PHE A 105 -5.33 -1.00 10.31
CA PHE A 105 -5.43 -0.42 11.64
C PHE A 105 -5.27 1.09 11.57
N ASN A 106 -6.15 1.80 12.29
CA ASN A 106 -6.26 3.26 12.27
C ASN A 106 -5.95 3.91 13.63
N GLY A 107 -5.23 3.19 14.50
CA GLY A 107 -4.75 3.75 15.76
C GLY A 107 -3.37 4.40 15.65
N THR A 108 -3.06 5.23 16.64
CA THR A 108 -1.79 5.95 16.77
C THR A 108 -1.37 6.07 18.24
N TRP A 109 -0.07 5.97 18.50
CA TRP A 109 0.49 6.12 19.85
C TRP A 109 0.54 7.60 20.26
N SER A 110 -0.16 7.94 21.35
CA SER A 110 -0.10 9.30 21.94
C SER A 110 1.18 9.50 22.76
N ASN A 111 1.69 8.44 23.37
CA ASN A 111 2.93 8.37 24.14
C ASN A 111 3.39 6.90 24.25
N GLY A 112 4.33 6.59 25.15
CA GLY A 112 4.82 5.21 25.36
C GLY A 112 3.78 4.20 25.87
N ARG A 113 2.65 4.66 26.43
CA ARG A 113 1.68 3.81 27.14
C ARG A 113 0.21 4.05 26.76
N GLU A 114 -0.07 5.00 25.88
CA GLU A 114 -1.44 5.31 25.45
C GLU A 114 -1.58 5.16 23.93
N LEU A 115 -2.42 4.20 23.51
CA LEU A 115 -2.76 3.95 22.12
C LEU A 115 -4.17 4.49 21.84
N ILE A 116 -4.26 5.49 20.99
CA ILE A 116 -5.53 6.01 20.47
C ILE A 116 -5.96 5.09 19.33
N TYR A 117 -7.20 4.62 19.31
CA TYR A 117 -7.72 3.77 18.22
C TYR A 117 -9.25 3.88 18.08
N ARG A 118 -9.78 3.40 16.96
CA ARG A 118 -11.24 3.27 16.78
C ARG A 118 -11.72 1.97 17.43
N ASP A 119 -12.58 2.08 18.42
CA ASP A 119 -13.11 0.92 19.16
C ASP A 119 -14.16 0.12 18.35
N PRO A 120 -14.51 -1.11 18.77
CA PRO A 120 -15.51 -1.94 18.07
C PRO A 120 -16.92 -1.34 18.00
N THR A 121 -17.27 -0.38 18.86
CA THR A 121 -18.55 0.36 18.76
C THR A 121 -18.51 1.40 17.63
N GLY A 122 -17.33 1.67 17.10
CA GLY A 122 -17.02 2.67 16.08
C GLY A 122 -16.75 4.07 16.65
N GLY A 123 -16.59 4.20 17.97
CA GLY A 123 -16.12 5.40 18.64
C GLY A 123 -14.59 5.55 18.57
N LEU A 124 -14.08 6.62 19.16
CA LEU A 124 -12.65 6.89 19.33
C LEU A 124 -12.29 6.75 20.80
N SER A 125 -11.32 5.89 21.11
CA SER A 125 -10.93 5.55 22.49
C SER A 125 -9.41 5.48 22.64
N ILE A 126 -8.91 5.75 23.86
CA ILE A 126 -7.52 5.51 24.27
C ILE A 126 -7.46 4.21 25.08
N LEU A 127 -6.54 3.31 24.77
CA LEU A 127 -6.15 2.17 25.60
C LEU A 127 -4.88 2.51 26.38
N ASN A 128 -4.91 2.35 27.72
CA ASN A 128 -3.76 2.54 28.61
C ASN A 128 -3.05 1.20 28.87
N MET A 129 -1.76 1.09 28.57
CA MET A 129 -1.00 -0.16 28.71
C MET A 129 -0.60 -0.49 30.15
N ALA A 130 -0.81 0.41 31.12
CA ALA A 130 -0.51 0.14 32.52
C ALA A 130 -1.58 -0.71 33.23
N ASP A 131 -2.83 -0.63 32.79
CA ASP A 131 -3.99 -1.29 33.40
C ASP A 131 -4.96 -1.93 32.39
N LEU A 132 -4.70 -1.79 31.08
CA LEU A 132 -5.55 -2.19 29.95
C LEU A 132 -6.96 -1.58 29.98
N THR A 133 -7.15 -0.45 30.67
CA THR A 133 -8.41 0.30 30.67
C THR A 133 -8.57 1.16 29.42
N THR A 134 -9.82 1.40 29.01
CA THR A 134 -10.15 2.23 27.86
C THR A 134 -10.89 3.51 28.25
N ARG A 135 -10.45 4.64 27.68
CA ARG A 135 -11.04 5.98 27.87
C ARG A 135 -11.60 6.50 26.55
N ILE A 136 -12.93 6.62 26.45
CA ILE A 136 -13.59 7.18 25.26
C ILE A 136 -13.22 8.66 25.12
N LEU A 137 -12.85 9.07 23.90
CA LEU A 137 -12.65 10.47 23.49
C LEU A 137 -13.86 11.01 22.73
N MET A 138 -14.48 10.19 21.87
CA MET A 138 -15.61 10.61 21.05
C MET A 138 -16.48 9.40 20.66
N THR A 139 -17.80 9.57 20.65
CA THR A 139 -18.76 8.51 20.31
C THR A 139 -18.98 8.38 18.79
N ASN A 140 -19.44 7.20 18.35
CA ASN A 140 -19.76 6.93 16.93
C ASN A 140 -20.87 7.86 16.37
N SER A 141 -21.71 8.46 17.23
CA SER A 141 -22.72 9.44 16.80
C SER A 141 -22.11 10.66 16.11
N THR A 142 -21.02 11.22 16.65
CA THR A 142 -20.38 12.41 16.07
C THR A 142 -19.67 12.11 14.75
N PHE A 143 -19.03 10.93 14.65
CA PHE A 143 -18.50 10.42 13.37
C PHE A 143 -19.58 10.35 12.28
N ARG A 144 -20.78 9.84 12.62
CA ARG A 144 -21.90 9.73 11.67
C ARG A 144 -22.52 11.09 11.34
N GLN A 145 -22.66 11.97 12.33
CA GLN A 145 -23.25 13.31 12.14
C GLN A 145 -22.45 14.19 11.18
N LEU A 146 -21.12 14.13 11.26
CA LEU A 146 -20.22 14.88 10.36
C LEU A 146 -19.79 14.09 9.11
N ASN A 147 -20.29 12.85 8.95
CA ASN A 147 -19.84 11.88 7.94
C ASN A 147 -18.31 11.77 7.85
N ALA A 148 -17.64 11.70 9.01
CA ALA A 148 -16.18 11.79 9.11
C ALA A 148 -15.48 10.47 8.73
N GLU A 149 -14.56 10.58 7.78
CA GLU A 149 -13.83 9.48 7.14
C GLU A 149 -12.52 9.16 7.89
N SER A 150 -11.84 10.21 8.37
CA SER A 150 -10.56 10.15 9.08
C SER A 150 -10.57 11.05 10.33
N PHE A 151 -9.57 10.88 11.20
CA PHE A 151 -9.38 11.72 12.38
C PHE A 151 -7.89 11.91 12.72
N LEU A 152 -7.55 13.03 13.36
CA LEU A 152 -6.25 13.28 13.98
C LEU A 152 -6.45 13.93 15.36
N VAL A 153 -5.99 13.28 16.44
CA VAL A 153 -6.11 13.82 17.80
C VAL A 153 -4.98 14.81 18.08
N ALA A 154 -5.32 15.94 18.72
CA ALA A 154 -4.33 16.92 19.16
C ALA A 154 -3.43 16.34 20.26
N PRO A 155 -2.13 16.70 20.34
CA PRO A 155 -1.22 16.09 21.31
C PRO A 155 -1.55 16.36 22.79
N ASP A 156 -2.41 17.33 23.10
CA ASP A 156 -2.93 17.56 24.46
C ASP A 156 -4.20 16.73 24.80
N GLN A 157 -4.66 15.89 23.87
CA GLN A 157 -5.85 15.03 23.93
C GLN A 157 -7.19 15.76 24.20
N LYS A 158 -7.25 17.10 24.08
CA LYS A 158 -8.50 17.87 24.28
C LYS A 158 -9.29 18.09 23.00
N TYR A 159 -8.63 17.97 21.85
CA TYR A 159 -9.25 18.20 20.54
C TYR A 159 -9.04 17.03 19.60
N VAL A 160 -10.02 16.80 18.71
CA VAL A 160 -9.95 15.83 17.62
C VAL A 160 -10.28 16.57 16.33
N LEU A 161 -9.36 16.57 15.38
CA LEU A 161 -9.62 17.00 14.01
C LEU A 161 -10.34 15.86 13.28
N LEU A 162 -11.42 16.19 12.57
CA LEU A 162 -12.26 15.27 11.81
C LEU A 162 -12.29 15.70 10.36
N GLN A 163 -11.99 14.76 9.45
CA GLN A 163 -11.99 14.95 8.00
C GLN A 163 -13.27 14.36 7.40
N SER A 164 -13.98 15.11 6.56
CA SER A 164 -15.13 14.64 5.79
C SER A 164 -15.20 15.27 4.39
N ASP A 165 -16.03 14.70 3.50
CA ASP A 165 -16.24 15.20 2.14
C ASP A 165 -14.91 15.40 1.38
N SER A 166 -14.17 14.31 1.15
CA SER A 166 -12.88 14.34 0.45
C SER A 166 -13.06 14.25 -1.07
N ASN A 167 -12.50 15.21 -1.81
CA ASN A 167 -12.37 15.17 -3.28
C ASN A 167 -10.94 15.58 -3.72
N ALA A 168 -10.72 15.72 -5.03
CA ALA A 168 -9.43 16.12 -5.60
C ALA A 168 -8.95 17.54 -5.22
N GLU A 169 -9.85 18.43 -4.80
CA GLU A 169 -9.53 19.79 -4.36
C GLU A 169 -9.13 19.85 -2.87
N GLY A 170 -9.42 18.77 -2.12
CA GLY A 170 -9.19 18.66 -0.68
C GLY A 170 -10.40 18.13 0.07
N SER A 171 -10.38 18.30 1.39
CA SER A 171 -11.41 17.77 2.29
C SER A 171 -11.79 18.77 3.37
N ARG A 172 -13.03 18.66 3.87
CA ARG A 172 -13.56 19.55 4.90
C ARG A 172 -13.09 19.11 6.28
N HIS A 173 -12.74 20.07 7.11
CA HIS A 173 -12.14 19.81 8.41
C HIS A 173 -12.89 20.50 9.55
N HIS A 174 -13.21 19.72 10.58
CA HIS A 174 -13.88 20.19 11.79
C HIS A 174 -13.05 19.81 13.02
N VAL A 175 -12.89 20.74 13.96
CA VAL A 175 -12.25 20.49 15.25
C VAL A 175 -13.33 20.22 16.29
N TYR A 176 -13.33 19.02 16.85
CA TYR A 176 -14.17 18.58 17.95
C TYR A 176 -13.45 18.80 19.29
N GLU A 177 -14.13 19.36 20.29
CA GLU A 177 -13.63 19.56 21.66
C GLU A 177 -14.16 18.47 22.60
N VAL A 178 -13.25 17.65 23.12
CA VAL A 178 -13.57 16.42 23.89
C VAL A 178 -14.30 16.72 25.21
N GLN A 179 -14.10 17.89 25.81
CA GLN A 179 -14.71 18.25 27.09
C GLN A 179 -16.15 18.79 26.98
N THR A 180 -16.48 19.45 25.87
CA THR A 180 -17.76 20.13 25.66
C THR A 180 -18.65 19.44 24.62
N ALA A 181 -18.07 18.53 23.83
CA ALA A 181 -18.61 17.96 22.61
C ALA A 181 -18.93 18.97 21.49
N ASN A 182 -18.42 20.21 21.58
CA ASN A 182 -18.58 21.23 20.55
C ASN A 182 -17.77 20.90 19.29
N THR A 183 -18.22 21.38 18.13
CA THR A 183 -17.57 21.22 16.83
C THR A 183 -17.42 22.56 16.12
N PHE A 184 -16.21 22.88 15.64
CA PHE A 184 -15.90 24.15 14.98
C PHE A 184 -15.29 23.89 13.59
N PRO A 185 -15.71 24.59 12.51
CA PRO A 185 -15.08 24.46 11.20
C PRO A 185 -13.66 25.07 11.20
N LEU A 186 -12.73 24.44 10.47
CA LEU A 186 -11.37 24.96 10.26
C LEU A 186 -11.26 25.62 8.88
N GLY A 187 -10.66 26.81 8.81
CA GLY A 187 -10.43 27.52 7.54
C GLY A 187 -9.52 28.74 7.70
N PRO A 188 -9.26 29.48 6.60
CA PRO A 188 -8.30 30.58 6.54
C PRO A 188 -8.76 31.87 7.27
N THR A 189 -10.01 31.92 7.69
CA THR A 189 -10.64 32.99 8.47
C THR A 189 -11.50 32.40 9.59
N GLU A 190 -11.82 33.18 10.60
CA GLU A 190 -12.74 32.78 11.67
C GLU A 190 -14.21 32.99 11.29
N ASN A 191 -15.12 32.47 12.10
CA ASN A 191 -16.58 32.65 11.98
C ASN A 191 -17.19 32.21 10.63
N ILE A 192 -16.54 31.26 9.93
CA ILE A 192 -17.11 30.65 8.71
C ILE A 192 -18.30 29.77 9.09
N ALA A 193 -19.40 29.86 8.35
CA ALA A 193 -20.60 29.05 8.57
C ALA A 193 -20.44 27.57 8.14
N GLU A 194 -19.47 27.30 7.25
CA GLU A 194 -19.26 25.99 6.62
C GLU A 194 -17.74 25.78 6.40
N ALA A 195 -17.21 24.59 6.69
CA ALA A 195 -15.78 24.33 6.54
C ALA A 195 -15.36 24.29 5.05
N PRO A 196 -14.41 25.11 4.59
CA PRO A 196 -13.87 25.03 3.24
C PRO A 196 -13.08 23.73 3.02
N ARG A 197 -12.80 23.41 1.75
CA ARG A 197 -11.89 22.32 1.38
C ARG A 197 -10.45 22.74 1.71
N LEU A 198 -9.77 21.93 2.51
CA LEU A 198 -8.34 22.07 2.83
C LEU A 198 -7.59 20.89 2.20
N GLN A 199 -6.45 21.19 1.58
CA GLN A 199 -5.67 20.20 0.82
C GLN A 199 -4.84 19.30 1.75
N HIS A 200 -4.35 19.87 2.87
CA HIS A 200 -3.61 19.14 3.91
C HIS A 200 -3.75 19.86 5.25
N VAL A 201 -3.73 19.12 6.37
CA VAL A 201 -3.84 19.65 7.74
C VAL A 201 -3.00 18.79 8.71
N VAL A 202 -2.25 19.43 9.60
CA VAL A 202 -1.39 18.79 10.61
C VAL A 202 -1.41 19.55 11.94
N TRP A 203 -1.39 18.82 13.06
CA TRP A 203 -1.17 19.38 14.40
C TRP A 203 0.31 19.64 14.66
N ALA A 204 0.63 20.70 15.40
CA ALA A 204 1.96 20.92 15.96
C ALA A 204 2.23 19.97 17.15
N PRO A 205 3.47 19.49 17.36
CA PRO A 205 3.84 18.58 18.45
C PRO A 205 3.85 19.27 19.84
N VAL A 206 4.05 18.46 20.88
CA VAL A 206 4.12 18.93 22.28
C VAL A 206 5.42 19.72 22.53
N ASN A 207 5.30 20.87 23.18
CA ASN A 207 6.44 21.59 23.75
C ASN A 207 6.27 21.72 25.28
N PRO A 208 7.27 21.32 26.10
CA PRO A 208 8.52 20.64 25.73
C PRO A 208 8.30 19.16 25.39
N PRO A 209 9.28 18.48 24.77
CA PRO A 209 9.26 17.02 24.63
C PRO A 209 9.16 16.32 26.00
N PRO A 210 8.56 15.12 26.08
CA PRO A 210 8.41 14.40 27.34
C PRO A 210 9.78 14.06 27.95
N PRO A 211 9.96 14.18 29.27
CA PRO A 211 11.23 13.84 29.91
C PRO A 211 11.49 12.34 29.77
N LEU A 212 12.71 11.99 29.32
CA LEU A 212 13.20 10.62 29.33
C LEU A 212 13.06 10.03 30.75
N ALA A 213 12.51 8.83 30.85
CA ALA A 213 12.23 8.20 32.13
C ALA A 213 13.53 8.02 32.94
N ALA A 214 13.59 8.68 34.10
CA ALA A 214 14.71 8.48 35.02
C ALA A 214 14.72 7.02 35.50
N PRO A 215 15.90 6.36 35.57
CA PRO A 215 15.98 4.99 36.08
C PRO A 215 15.52 4.95 37.55
N PRO A 216 14.81 3.90 37.98
CA PRO A 216 14.39 3.77 39.37
C PRO A 216 15.63 3.68 40.28
N PRO A 217 15.68 4.42 41.40
CA PRO A 217 16.83 4.38 42.30
C PRO A 217 16.96 2.99 42.93
N SER A 218 18.16 2.42 42.85
CA SER A 218 18.49 1.16 43.53
C SER A 218 18.41 1.35 45.05
N GLY A 219 17.74 0.42 45.73
CA GLY A 219 17.37 0.57 47.14
C GLY A 219 18.53 0.43 48.13
N ALA A 220 18.44 1.20 49.22
CA ALA A 220 19.21 1.02 50.45
C ALA A 220 18.31 1.27 51.67
N ASN A 221 18.64 0.68 52.82
CA ASN A 221 17.69 0.48 53.92
C ASN A 221 17.59 1.64 54.93
N GLY A 222 16.35 2.01 55.26
CA GLY A 222 15.84 2.07 56.64
C GLY A 222 16.31 3.16 57.63
N ALA A 223 15.42 4.10 57.95
CA ALA A 223 15.31 4.77 59.26
C ALA A 223 13.86 5.26 59.49
N THR A 224 13.48 5.57 60.74
CA THR A 224 12.10 5.85 61.18
C THR A 224 11.88 7.25 61.76
N THR A 225 10.61 7.62 62.04
CA THR A 225 10.11 8.82 62.77
C THR A 225 10.16 10.16 61.98
N THR A 226 9.25 11.15 62.14
CA THR A 226 8.08 11.32 63.03
C THR A 226 6.94 12.15 62.34
N MET A 227 5.83 12.48 63.05
CA MET A 227 4.57 13.01 62.46
C MET A 227 4.36 14.54 62.48
N ALA A 228 3.42 14.99 61.62
CA ALA A 228 2.46 16.11 61.78
C ALA A 228 2.94 17.58 61.55
N PRO A 229 2.01 18.55 61.29
CA PRO A 229 0.82 18.47 60.42
C PRO A 229 0.60 19.71 59.50
N LEU A 230 -0.41 19.63 58.61
CA LEU A 230 -0.96 20.73 57.81
C LEU A 230 -1.89 21.67 58.62
N PRO A 231 -2.07 22.94 58.19
CA PRO A 231 -3.28 23.72 58.39
C PRO A 231 -4.03 24.00 57.08
N SER A 232 -5.37 23.92 57.11
CA SER A 232 -6.27 24.28 56.01
C SER A 232 -6.68 25.76 56.06
N GLY A 233 -7.01 26.37 54.91
CA GLY A 233 -7.58 27.72 54.87
C GLY A 233 -8.14 28.11 53.50
N SER A 234 -9.45 28.28 53.40
CA SER A 234 -10.18 28.72 52.20
C SER A 234 -11.01 29.99 52.49
N ILE A 235 -11.86 30.43 51.54
CA ILE A 235 -13.05 31.33 51.71
C ILE A 235 -12.93 32.82 51.24
N ILE A 236 -13.48 33.06 50.02
CA ILE A 236 -14.51 34.06 49.63
C ILE A 236 -14.19 35.52 49.14
N LEU A 237 -14.62 35.75 47.88
CA LEU A 237 -15.31 36.91 47.21
C LEU A 237 -15.05 38.39 47.59
N ASN A 238 -14.76 39.23 46.58
CA ASN A 238 -15.73 40.09 45.84
C ASN A 238 -14.98 40.82 44.69
N SER A 239 -15.47 40.97 43.45
CA SER A 239 -16.73 41.58 42.94
C SER A 239 -16.72 43.11 42.92
N LEU A 240 -16.66 43.70 41.71
CA LEU A 240 -17.61 44.72 41.21
C LEU A 240 -17.30 45.10 39.74
N ALA A 241 -18.30 45.65 39.04
CA ALA A 241 -18.21 46.07 37.63
C ALA A 241 -18.84 47.46 37.42
N GLY A 242 -18.50 48.14 36.32
CA GLY A 242 -19.09 49.42 35.92
C GLY A 242 -18.61 49.85 34.52
N ALA A 243 -19.48 50.47 33.73
CA ALA A 243 -19.21 50.84 32.33
C ALA A 243 -19.97 52.11 31.92
N ALA A 244 -19.39 52.93 31.03
CA ALA A 244 -20.09 53.80 30.05
C ALA A 244 -19.12 54.60 29.14
N ASN A 245 -19.39 54.56 27.83
CA ASN A 245 -19.34 55.62 26.79
C ASN A 245 -18.21 56.69 26.72
N GLY A 246 -17.67 56.90 25.51
CA GLY A 246 -16.84 58.08 25.10
C GLY A 246 -17.68 59.22 24.48
N PRO A 247 -17.24 59.96 23.41
CA PRO A 247 -15.97 59.93 22.64
C PRO A 247 -15.30 61.32 22.45
N GLY A 248 -14.15 61.43 21.73
CA GLY A 248 -13.60 62.77 21.34
C GLY A 248 -12.22 62.88 20.66
N SER A 249 -12.20 62.87 19.31
CA SER A 249 -11.34 63.65 18.37
C SER A 249 -9.84 64.04 18.62
N THR A 250 -9.03 63.76 17.58
CA THR A 250 -7.92 64.56 16.98
C THR A 250 -6.59 64.82 17.73
N GLY A 251 -5.45 64.47 17.07
CA GLY A 251 -4.11 64.99 17.41
C GLY A 251 -2.92 64.27 16.76
N SER A 252 -2.29 64.88 15.75
CA SER A 252 -1.01 64.47 15.13
C SER A 252 -0.43 65.64 14.31
N PRO A 253 0.89 65.70 14.00
CA PRO A 253 1.97 64.76 14.32
C PRO A 253 3.10 65.38 15.17
N GLY A 254 4.13 64.60 15.54
CA GLY A 254 5.35 65.13 16.16
C GLY A 254 6.46 64.08 16.33
N SER A 255 7.49 64.15 15.49
CA SER A 255 8.65 63.24 15.55
C SER A 255 9.73 63.74 16.52
N ASN A 256 10.20 62.88 17.42
CA ASN A 256 11.56 62.98 17.98
C ASN A 256 12.04 61.61 18.42
N ALA A 257 13.29 61.27 18.08
CA ALA A 257 13.90 59.99 18.42
C ALA A 257 14.71 60.10 19.72
N ALA A 258 14.35 59.30 20.73
CA ALA A 258 15.15 59.11 21.93
C ALA A 258 15.03 57.65 22.41
N ASN A 259 16.13 56.91 22.36
CA ASN A 259 16.22 55.54 22.85
C ASN A 259 16.73 55.54 24.30
N PRO A 260 16.04 54.85 25.22
CA PRO A 260 16.78 54.13 26.26
C PRO A 260 16.26 52.72 26.57
N ASN A 261 17.20 51.76 26.58
CA ASN A 261 17.23 50.45 27.25
C ASN A 261 15.90 49.71 27.60
N PRO A 262 15.71 48.47 27.10
CA PRO A 262 14.67 47.58 27.63
C PRO A 262 14.98 47.12 29.06
N ASN A 263 13.98 47.19 29.95
CA ASN A 263 14.09 46.78 31.34
C ASN A 263 14.09 45.24 31.47
N PRO A 264 15.14 44.58 32.01
CA PRO A 264 15.35 43.14 31.87
C PRO A 264 14.57 42.31 32.92
N ASN A 265 13.23 42.41 32.92
CA ASN A 265 12.36 41.60 33.79
C ASN A 265 11.00 41.21 33.15
N GLY A 266 10.87 41.32 31.82
CA GLY A 266 9.74 40.74 31.11
C GLY A 266 9.87 39.22 31.01
N LYS A 267 9.18 38.46 31.87
CA LYS A 267 8.98 37.02 31.65
C LYS A 267 8.21 36.82 30.35
N ALA A 268 8.88 36.32 29.31
CA ALA A 268 8.22 35.87 28.10
C ALA A 268 7.28 34.71 28.45
N THR A 269 5.96 34.94 28.37
CA THR A 269 4.95 33.90 28.56
C THR A 269 4.95 33.01 27.33
N GLY A 270 5.80 31.97 27.33
CA GLY A 270 5.87 30.99 26.26
C GLY A 270 4.49 30.43 25.94
N HIS A 271 4.06 30.56 24.68
CA HIS A 271 2.82 29.96 24.22
C HIS A 271 2.99 28.44 24.17
N THR A 272 2.13 27.70 24.86
CA THR A 272 2.08 26.23 24.76
C THR A 272 1.56 25.84 23.37
N LEU A 273 2.44 25.32 22.52
CA LEU A 273 2.17 25.04 21.10
C LEU A 273 1.30 23.80 20.85
N ASN A 274 1.00 23.03 21.90
CA ASN A 274 0.32 21.73 21.93
C ASN A 274 -1.14 21.73 21.36
N GLN A 275 -1.59 22.85 20.80
CA GLN A 275 -2.93 23.10 20.23
C GLN A 275 -2.86 23.86 18.90
N ALA A 276 -1.68 24.03 18.31
CA ALA A 276 -1.50 24.75 17.06
C ALA A 276 -1.70 23.82 15.85
N ILE A 277 -2.17 24.40 14.74
CA ILE A 277 -2.48 23.69 13.49
C ILE A 277 -1.77 24.40 12.33
N ALA A 278 -1.16 23.65 11.42
CA ALA A 278 -0.83 24.13 10.08
C ALA A 278 -1.73 23.45 9.03
N PHE A 279 -2.17 24.19 8.02
CA PHE A 279 -3.03 23.69 6.95
C PHE A 279 -2.75 24.37 5.62
N VAL A 280 -3.15 23.73 4.52
CA VAL A 280 -2.95 24.24 3.16
C VAL A 280 -4.30 24.49 2.49
N HIS A 281 -4.45 25.68 1.91
CA HIS A 281 -5.65 26.15 1.23
C HIS A 281 -5.24 26.99 0.00
N HIS A 282 -5.75 26.64 -1.18
CA HIS A 282 -5.41 27.27 -2.46
C HIS A 282 -3.88 27.33 -2.70
N ASN A 283 -3.19 26.22 -2.39
CA ASN A 283 -1.74 26.05 -2.50
C ASN A 283 -0.87 26.97 -1.61
N ASP A 284 -1.46 27.65 -0.63
CA ASP A 284 -0.74 28.40 0.39
C ASP A 284 -0.91 27.81 1.80
N ILE A 285 0.14 27.89 2.61
CA ILE A 285 0.19 27.38 3.97
C ILE A 285 -0.31 28.45 4.95
N TYR A 286 -1.17 28.04 5.87
CA TYR A 286 -1.73 28.82 6.97
C TYR A 286 -1.39 28.14 8.30
N TYR A 287 -1.28 28.94 9.36
CA TYR A 287 -0.95 28.50 10.70
C TYR A 287 -1.85 29.17 11.74
N LYS A 288 -2.55 28.35 12.54
CA LYS A 288 -3.43 28.77 13.63
C LYS A 288 -2.79 28.38 14.97
N PRO A 289 -2.23 29.32 15.77
CA PRO A 289 -1.46 28.98 16.97
C PRO A 289 -2.26 28.37 18.14
N LYS A 290 -3.60 28.47 18.11
CA LYS A 290 -4.53 27.91 19.09
C LYS A 290 -5.88 27.64 18.44
N VAL A 291 -6.55 26.54 18.81
CA VAL A 291 -7.93 26.23 18.37
C VAL A 291 -8.91 27.37 18.72
N GLN A 292 -8.98 27.76 19.99
CA GLN A 292 -9.87 28.80 20.52
C GLN A 292 -9.19 30.19 20.51
N GLY A 293 -8.66 30.61 19.36
CA GLY A 293 -8.07 31.93 19.18
C GLY A 293 -8.38 32.49 17.80
N GLU A 294 -8.66 33.79 17.72
CA GLU A 294 -9.10 34.46 16.47
C GLU A 294 -8.00 34.61 15.40
N LEU A 295 -6.79 34.15 15.70
CA LEU A 295 -5.59 34.42 14.90
C LEU A 295 -5.25 33.25 13.97
N VAL A 296 -5.35 33.50 12.66
CA VAL A 296 -4.78 32.67 11.60
C VAL A 296 -3.70 33.47 10.86
N CYS A 297 -2.54 32.87 10.66
CA CYS A 297 -1.40 33.47 9.97
C CYS A 297 -1.15 32.77 8.63
N ARG A 298 -1.29 33.49 7.51
CA ARG A 298 -0.90 33.00 6.17
C ARG A 298 0.63 33.09 6.02
N ILE A 299 1.29 31.94 5.88
CA ILE A 299 2.76 31.81 5.78
C ILE A 299 3.25 32.12 4.37
N THR A 300 2.59 31.56 3.36
CA THR A 300 2.97 31.73 1.93
C THR A 300 1.93 32.54 1.18
N GLN A 301 2.36 33.21 0.11
CA GLN A 301 1.51 34.08 -0.74
C GLN A 301 1.77 33.80 -2.22
N THR A 302 2.27 32.61 -2.55
CA THR A 302 2.71 32.19 -3.89
C THR A 302 1.77 31.15 -4.51
N GLY A 303 0.90 30.52 -3.70
CA GLY A 303 -0.10 29.56 -4.15
C GLY A 303 -1.00 30.16 -5.23
N SER A 304 -0.99 29.54 -6.41
CA SER A 304 -1.58 30.13 -7.63
C SER A 304 -3.11 30.01 -7.71
N GLY A 305 -3.82 30.00 -6.58
CA GLY A 305 -5.28 29.89 -6.49
C GLY A 305 -5.99 31.21 -6.11
N SER A 306 -5.33 32.37 -6.25
CA SER A 306 -5.85 33.68 -5.84
C SER A 306 -6.18 34.63 -7.01
N GLY A 307 -6.51 34.11 -8.19
CA GLY A 307 -6.71 34.94 -9.39
C GLY A 307 -7.41 34.32 -10.59
N SER A 308 -7.56 33.00 -10.68
CA SER A 308 -8.41 32.37 -11.71
C SER A 308 -9.89 32.51 -11.35
N PRO A 309 -10.79 32.84 -12.30
CA PRO A 309 -12.23 32.72 -12.08
C PRO A 309 -12.64 31.24 -11.97
N GLU A 310 -13.75 30.99 -11.29
CA GLU A 310 -14.31 29.65 -11.11
C GLU A 310 -14.56 28.97 -12.47
N GLY A 311 -13.77 27.92 -12.77
CA GLY A 311 -13.94 27.08 -13.97
C GLY A 311 -12.69 26.83 -14.81
N GLU A 312 -11.61 27.61 -14.66
CA GLU A 312 -10.40 27.45 -15.50
C GLU A 312 -9.13 27.08 -14.70
N SER A 313 -8.59 25.89 -15.01
CA SER A 313 -7.38 25.25 -14.43
C SER A 313 -7.45 24.82 -12.95
N LEU A 314 -7.65 23.51 -12.74
CA LEU A 314 -7.28 22.81 -11.49
C LEU A 314 -5.76 22.85 -11.23
N GLY A 315 -4.95 23.04 -12.28
CA GLY A 315 -3.51 23.17 -12.17
C GLY A 315 -3.10 24.52 -11.59
N GLY A 316 -2.73 24.52 -10.31
CA GLY A 316 -1.84 25.53 -9.75
C GLY A 316 -0.49 25.53 -10.46
N VAL A 317 0.28 26.62 -10.33
CA VAL A 317 1.63 26.74 -10.90
C VAL A 317 2.70 26.64 -9.81
N VAL A 318 2.37 27.05 -8.58
CA VAL A 318 3.20 26.87 -7.39
C VAL A 318 2.36 26.20 -6.29
N PHE A 319 2.92 25.14 -5.71
CA PHE A 319 2.36 24.36 -4.62
C PHE A 319 3.24 24.50 -3.38
N ASN A 320 2.69 24.84 -2.22
CA ASN A 320 3.43 24.96 -0.95
C ASN A 320 2.85 23.99 0.10
N GLY A 321 3.69 23.13 0.68
CA GLY A 321 3.26 22.21 1.74
C GLY A 321 2.41 21.01 1.28
N VAL A 322 2.06 20.97 -0.01
CA VAL A 322 1.43 19.86 -0.74
C VAL A 322 2.22 19.60 -2.03
N PRO A 323 2.27 18.36 -2.54
CA PRO A 323 3.00 18.02 -3.77
C PRO A 323 2.36 18.60 -5.04
N ASP A 324 3.16 18.69 -6.10
CA ASP A 324 2.65 18.71 -7.47
C ASP A 324 2.25 17.30 -7.94
N TRP A 325 1.73 17.19 -9.17
CA TRP A 325 1.36 15.89 -9.76
C TRP A 325 2.52 14.88 -9.76
N THR A 326 3.75 15.32 -10.07
CA THR A 326 4.93 14.44 -10.15
C THR A 326 5.26 13.84 -8.79
N TYR A 327 5.21 14.64 -7.73
CA TYR A 327 5.50 14.16 -6.38
C TYR A 327 4.35 13.40 -5.74
N GLU A 328 3.10 13.65 -6.11
CA GLU A 328 1.96 12.84 -5.62
C GLU A 328 1.95 11.43 -6.24
N ASN A 329 2.19 11.32 -7.55
CA ASN A 329 2.03 10.06 -8.29
C ASN A 329 3.28 9.17 -8.32
N VAL A 330 4.36 9.58 -7.63
CA VAL A 330 5.61 8.83 -7.52
C VAL A 330 5.80 8.35 -6.07
N PRO A 331 5.54 7.07 -5.76
CA PRO A 331 5.68 6.51 -4.41
C PRO A 331 7.09 6.70 -3.80
N GLU A 332 8.14 6.57 -4.59
CA GLU A 332 9.54 6.62 -4.12
C GLU A 332 10.07 8.04 -3.83
N LEU A 333 9.18 9.03 -3.83
CA LEU A 333 9.42 10.39 -3.30
C LEU A 333 8.69 10.65 -1.96
N GLU A 334 7.80 9.75 -1.50
CA GLU A 334 7.04 9.81 -0.22
C GLU A 334 6.40 11.18 0.11
N SER A 335 6.01 11.95 -0.91
CA SER A 335 5.68 13.38 -0.77
C SER A 335 4.67 13.72 0.33
N ARG A 336 3.62 12.91 0.49
CA ARG A 336 2.58 13.06 1.53
C ARG A 336 3.11 13.06 2.99
N ARG A 337 4.37 12.69 3.22
CA ARG A 337 5.10 12.80 4.50
C ARG A 337 6.40 13.64 4.42
N SER A 338 6.69 14.25 3.27
CA SER A 338 7.88 15.08 3.04
C SER A 338 7.54 16.53 2.65
N SER A 339 6.31 16.84 2.22
CA SER A 339 5.95 18.19 1.77
C SER A 339 5.83 19.22 2.90
N MET A 340 5.50 18.83 4.13
CA MET A 340 5.42 19.73 5.30
C MET A 340 5.61 18.97 6.63
N GLU A 341 6.51 19.44 7.50
CA GLU A 341 6.83 18.81 8.79
C GLU A 341 7.27 19.84 9.86
N PHE A 342 6.64 19.82 11.04
CA PHE A 342 7.05 20.60 12.21
C PHE A 342 8.35 20.06 12.83
N SER A 343 9.17 20.94 13.40
CA SER A 343 10.26 20.49 14.28
C SER A 343 9.72 19.78 15.52
N PRO A 344 10.46 18.83 16.13
CA PRO A 344 10.01 18.09 17.32
C PRO A 344 9.55 18.92 18.53
N ASP A 345 9.91 20.21 18.59
CA ASP A 345 9.50 21.18 19.62
C ASP A 345 8.42 22.18 19.14
N GLY A 346 7.96 22.07 17.89
CA GLY A 346 6.97 22.96 17.27
C GLY A 346 7.45 24.40 17.00
N LEU A 347 8.73 24.74 17.24
CA LEU A 347 9.25 26.10 17.04
C LEU A 347 9.51 26.45 15.56
N TYR A 348 9.66 25.44 14.71
CA TYR A 348 9.84 25.59 13.27
C TYR A 348 8.87 24.73 12.48
N LEU A 349 8.58 25.15 11.25
CA LEU A 349 7.87 24.37 10.25
C LEU A 349 8.70 24.37 8.97
N ALA A 350 9.14 23.18 8.54
CA ALA A 350 9.80 22.98 7.26
C ALA A 350 8.77 22.53 6.22
N PHE A 351 8.93 22.97 4.98
CA PHE A 351 8.05 22.58 3.88
C PHE A 351 8.77 22.64 2.53
N LEU A 352 8.24 21.89 1.57
CA LEU A 352 8.65 21.94 0.18
C LEU A 352 7.70 22.89 -0.59
N SER A 353 8.29 23.68 -1.49
CA SER A 353 7.56 24.45 -2.50
C SER A 353 7.95 23.96 -3.89
N TYR A 354 6.96 23.50 -4.63
CA TYR A 354 7.07 22.97 -5.99
C TYR A 354 6.65 24.07 -6.96
N ASN A 355 7.46 24.35 -7.98
CA ASN A 355 7.19 25.37 -8.97
C ASN A 355 7.24 24.77 -10.39
N ASP A 356 6.07 24.76 -11.02
CA ASP A 356 5.79 24.09 -12.27
C ASP A 356 5.70 25.09 -13.44
N SER A 357 6.12 26.35 -13.24
CA SER A 357 6.06 27.42 -14.25
C SER A 357 6.75 27.06 -15.57
N GLU A 358 7.73 26.16 -15.53
CA GLU A 358 8.48 25.67 -16.69
C GLU A 358 8.08 24.25 -17.13
N VAL A 359 7.14 23.61 -16.44
CA VAL A 359 6.63 22.26 -16.75
C VAL A 359 5.50 22.36 -17.77
N ASN A 360 5.58 21.54 -18.82
CA ASN A 360 4.61 21.52 -19.91
C ASN A 360 3.24 21.00 -19.45
N GLU A 361 2.20 21.47 -20.13
CA GLU A 361 0.81 21.04 -19.92
C GLU A 361 0.45 19.89 -20.88
N TYR A 362 0.02 18.75 -20.32
CA TYR A 362 -0.82 17.79 -21.01
C TYR A 362 -2.26 18.28 -21.00
N LYS A 363 -3.00 18.03 -22.09
CA LYS A 363 -4.40 18.47 -22.25
C LYS A 363 -5.26 17.34 -22.77
N TYR A 364 -6.41 17.14 -22.14
CA TYR A 364 -7.34 16.05 -22.44
C TYR A 364 -8.78 16.56 -22.48
N THR A 365 -9.63 15.86 -23.22
CA THR A 365 -11.06 16.19 -23.35
C THR A 365 -11.83 15.60 -22.17
N TRP A 366 -12.72 16.39 -21.59
CA TRP A 366 -13.64 15.96 -20.54
C TRP A 366 -15.08 16.17 -21.02
N MET A 367 -15.88 15.11 -21.03
CA MET A 367 -17.24 15.13 -21.57
C MET A 367 -18.21 15.77 -20.57
N GLY A 368 -18.20 15.29 -19.33
CA GLY A 368 -19.08 15.71 -18.23
C GLY A 368 -20.55 15.30 -18.43
N ASP A 369 -21.27 15.14 -17.31
CA ASP A 369 -22.64 14.61 -17.35
C ASP A 369 -23.69 15.62 -17.90
N ASP A 370 -23.44 16.92 -17.76
CA ASP A 370 -24.38 18.02 -18.15
C ASP A 370 -23.78 19.04 -19.16
N ILE A 371 -22.62 18.76 -19.78
CA ILE A 371 -21.91 19.75 -20.62
C ILE A 371 -22.25 19.57 -22.11
N LYS A 372 -22.82 20.61 -22.74
CA LYS A 372 -23.20 20.58 -24.18
C LYS A 372 -22.00 20.53 -25.14
N TYR A 373 -20.85 21.05 -24.72
CA TYR A 373 -19.59 21.05 -25.48
C TYR A 373 -18.48 20.61 -24.52
N PRO A 374 -17.81 19.46 -24.77
CA PRO A 374 -16.76 18.95 -23.90
C PRO A 374 -15.69 20.00 -23.58
N SER A 375 -15.27 20.07 -22.32
CA SER A 375 -14.19 20.96 -21.88
C SER A 375 -12.82 20.35 -22.20
N VAL A 376 -11.79 21.21 -22.22
CA VAL A 376 -10.40 20.76 -22.31
C VAL A 376 -9.73 21.01 -20.96
N MET A 377 -9.44 19.94 -20.25
CA MET A 377 -8.72 19.96 -18.99
C MET A 377 -7.22 20.06 -19.24
N SER A 378 -6.47 20.60 -18.27
CA SER A 378 -5.03 20.79 -18.36
C SER A 378 -4.33 20.31 -17.09
N GLN A 379 -3.26 19.54 -17.24
CA GLN A 379 -2.43 19.01 -16.16
C GLN A 379 -0.96 19.25 -16.48
N ARG A 380 -0.18 19.77 -15.54
CA ARG A 380 1.29 19.88 -15.69
C ARG A 380 1.92 18.51 -15.51
N TYR A 381 2.74 18.09 -16.48
CA TYR A 381 3.32 16.74 -16.54
C TYR A 381 4.72 16.79 -17.20
N PRO A 382 5.80 16.49 -16.46
CA PRO A 382 7.15 16.49 -17.01
C PRO A 382 7.40 15.19 -17.79
N LYS A 383 7.26 15.22 -19.12
CA LYS A 383 7.63 14.09 -19.99
C LYS A 383 9.14 13.87 -20.03
N THR A 384 9.56 12.66 -20.40
CA THR A 384 10.97 12.32 -20.68
C THR A 384 11.69 13.40 -21.49
N GLY A 385 12.81 13.89 -20.96
CA GLY A 385 13.63 14.95 -21.57
C GLY A 385 13.10 16.39 -21.42
N SER A 386 11.88 16.61 -20.92
CA SER A 386 11.36 17.98 -20.69
C SER A 386 11.94 18.63 -19.42
N ARG A 387 11.49 19.83 -19.06
CA ARG A 387 11.80 20.41 -17.74
C ARG A 387 10.98 19.72 -16.65
N ASN A 388 11.56 19.63 -15.46
CA ASN A 388 10.99 19.06 -14.25
C ASN A 388 10.50 20.19 -13.32
N PRO A 389 9.59 19.92 -12.36
CA PRO A 389 9.21 20.90 -11.33
C PRO A 389 10.45 21.36 -10.54
N ASN A 390 10.56 22.67 -10.31
CA ASN A 390 11.63 23.26 -9.52
C ASN A 390 11.24 23.23 -8.04
N VAL A 391 11.87 22.32 -7.27
CA VAL A 391 11.51 22.07 -5.87
C VAL A 391 12.50 22.74 -4.91
N THR A 392 11.96 23.51 -3.97
CA THR A 392 12.74 24.28 -3.00
C THR A 392 12.37 23.92 -1.57
N VAL A 393 13.37 23.85 -0.69
CA VAL A 393 13.16 23.60 0.75
C VAL A 393 13.06 24.94 1.47
N ASN A 394 11.97 25.15 2.20
CA ASN A 394 11.68 26.36 2.94
C ASN A 394 11.46 26.03 4.42
N VAL A 395 11.79 26.97 5.31
CA VAL A 395 11.55 26.84 6.74
C VAL A 395 11.08 28.17 7.33
N VAL A 396 10.13 28.13 8.25
CA VAL A 396 9.64 29.30 8.98
C VAL A 396 9.77 29.10 10.48
N ASN A 397 10.11 30.17 11.20
CA ASN A 397 10.19 30.19 12.66
C ASN A 397 8.85 30.66 13.23
N LEU A 398 8.20 29.83 14.04
CA LEU A 398 6.89 30.06 14.63
C LEU A 398 6.96 30.71 16.02
N SER A 399 8.16 30.83 16.59
CA SER A 399 8.40 31.38 17.94
C SER A 399 7.95 32.83 18.09
N VAL A 400 7.96 33.61 17.01
CA VAL A 400 7.55 35.02 17.02
C VAL A 400 6.57 35.29 15.88
N ILE A 401 5.29 35.08 16.18
CA ILE A 401 4.13 35.22 15.28
C ILE A 401 4.17 36.46 14.37
N LYS A 402 4.65 37.60 14.86
CA LYS A 402 4.76 38.86 14.10
C LYS A 402 5.74 38.81 12.92
N TYR A 403 6.64 37.82 12.89
CA TYR A 403 7.70 37.67 11.90
C TYR A 403 7.72 36.27 11.27
N ILE A 404 6.53 35.66 11.11
CA ILE A 404 6.33 34.43 10.34
C ILE A 404 6.58 34.75 8.84
N PHE A 405 7.84 34.65 8.43
CA PHE A 405 8.28 34.77 7.04
C PHE A 405 9.08 33.52 6.67
N PRO A 406 8.71 32.78 5.61
CA PRO A 406 9.46 31.60 5.19
C PRO A 406 10.83 32.00 4.64
N THR A 407 11.84 31.22 4.99
CA THR A 407 13.23 31.38 4.52
C THR A 407 13.60 30.18 3.67
N GLN A 408 14.02 30.42 2.43
CA GLN A 408 14.51 29.37 1.54
C GLN A 408 15.89 28.89 2.02
N ILE A 409 16.03 27.59 2.21
CA ILE A 409 17.28 26.95 2.64
C ILE A 409 18.24 26.87 1.45
N LYS A 410 19.47 27.34 1.65
CA LYS A 410 20.54 27.30 0.64
C LYS A 410 21.32 25.99 0.75
N LEU A 411 21.00 25.05 -0.14
CA LEU A 411 21.73 23.80 -0.31
C LEU A 411 23.18 24.05 -0.78
N PRO A 412 24.13 23.12 -0.52
CA PRO A 412 25.48 23.17 -1.07
C PRO A 412 25.51 23.32 -2.59
N SER A 413 26.50 24.03 -3.14
CA SER A 413 26.61 24.32 -4.59
C SER A 413 26.71 23.06 -5.47
N GLU A 414 27.30 21.98 -4.95
CA GLU A 414 27.33 20.65 -5.59
C GLU A 414 25.93 20.09 -5.88
N LEU A 415 24.92 20.54 -5.13
CA LEU A 415 23.53 20.10 -5.20
C LEU A 415 22.60 21.17 -5.80
N ALA A 416 23.14 22.30 -6.28
CA ALA A 416 22.36 23.34 -6.97
C ALA A 416 21.73 22.85 -8.28
N ASN A 417 22.27 21.77 -8.87
CA ASN A 417 21.72 21.06 -10.03
C ASN A 417 20.94 19.79 -9.64
N GLY A 418 20.55 19.64 -8.36
CA GLY A 418 19.65 18.58 -7.90
C GLY A 418 18.27 18.73 -8.55
N SER A 419 17.68 17.63 -9.00
CA SER A 419 16.36 17.65 -9.66
C SER A 419 15.24 17.15 -8.77
N TYR A 420 15.55 16.41 -7.71
CA TYR A 420 14.55 15.81 -6.84
C TYR A 420 14.96 15.92 -5.36
N VAL A 421 13.98 16.12 -4.47
CA VAL A 421 14.15 16.24 -3.01
C VAL A 421 13.20 15.24 -2.35
N GLY A 422 13.69 14.07 -1.97
CA GLY A 422 12.84 12.97 -1.48
C GLY A 422 12.58 13.06 0.03
N GLY A 423 13.56 12.63 0.82
CA GLY A 423 13.44 12.64 2.28
C GLY A 423 13.59 14.06 2.87
N LEU A 424 12.53 14.56 3.49
CA LEU A 424 12.57 15.64 4.49
C LEU A 424 12.36 15.01 5.87
N THR A 425 13.23 15.25 6.84
CA THR A 425 13.03 14.79 8.22
C THR A 425 13.84 15.59 9.26
N TRP A 426 13.31 15.85 10.44
CA TRP A 426 14.04 16.51 11.52
C TRP A 426 14.93 15.55 12.31
N ALA A 427 16.24 15.79 12.30
CA ALA A 427 17.24 15.06 13.10
C ALA A 427 17.29 15.54 14.58
N SER A 428 16.93 16.81 14.82
CA SER A 428 16.76 17.40 16.15
C SER A 428 15.79 18.58 16.05
N ALA A 429 15.40 19.16 17.19
CA ALA A 429 14.63 20.41 17.24
C ALA A 429 15.27 21.59 16.45
N GLY A 430 16.57 21.54 16.15
CA GLY A 430 17.30 22.57 15.39
C GLY A 430 18.18 22.05 14.26
N ASP A 431 18.02 20.78 13.86
CA ASP A 431 18.80 20.15 12.79
C ASP A 431 17.84 19.45 11.81
N LEU A 432 17.72 19.98 10.60
CA LEU A 432 16.84 19.46 9.54
C LEU A 432 17.66 18.65 8.54
N SER A 433 17.22 17.43 8.22
CA SER A 433 17.82 16.57 7.19
C SER A 433 17.03 16.65 5.88
N VAL A 434 17.77 16.74 4.78
CA VAL A 434 17.25 16.80 3.40
C VAL A 434 18.04 15.81 2.53
N THR A 435 17.36 14.89 1.84
CA THR A 435 17.98 14.02 0.82
C THR A 435 17.68 14.55 -0.58
N VAL A 436 18.74 14.93 -1.31
CA VAL A 436 18.68 15.54 -2.65
C VAL A 436 19.31 14.61 -3.67
N THR A 437 18.67 14.48 -4.84
CA THR A 437 19.05 13.55 -5.90
C THR A 437 19.17 14.23 -7.26
N ASN A 438 20.15 13.79 -8.07
CA ASN A 438 20.34 14.25 -9.43
C ASN A 438 19.26 13.69 -10.38
N ARG A 439 19.05 14.35 -11.53
CA ARG A 439 18.01 13.96 -12.51
C ARG A 439 18.09 12.49 -12.94
N GLU A 440 19.32 11.99 -13.13
CA GLU A 440 19.64 10.62 -13.54
C GLU A 440 19.41 9.56 -12.43
N GLN A 441 19.12 9.98 -11.19
CA GLN A 441 18.94 9.11 -10.02
C GLN A 441 20.15 8.19 -9.74
N THR A 442 21.35 8.62 -10.15
CA THR A 442 22.63 7.92 -9.93
C THR A 442 23.32 8.30 -8.62
N LYS A 443 22.91 9.40 -7.96
CA LYS A 443 23.42 9.84 -6.66
C LYS A 443 22.33 10.46 -5.78
N ALA A 444 22.29 10.07 -4.50
CA ALA A 444 21.45 10.69 -3.47
C ALA A 444 22.33 11.20 -2.32
N THR A 445 22.37 12.51 -2.10
CA THR A 445 23.13 13.13 -1.01
C THR A 445 22.19 13.56 0.11
N THR A 446 22.41 13.00 1.30
CA THR A 446 21.77 13.44 2.55
C THR A 446 22.58 14.59 3.15
N VAL A 447 21.88 15.69 3.44
CA VAL A 447 22.41 16.98 3.88
C VAL A 447 21.76 17.36 5.21
N LEU A 448 22.55 17.90 6.15
CA LEU A 448 22.05 18.38 7.44
C LEU A 448 22.17 19.91 7.53
N CYS A 449 21.05 20.58 7.80
CA CYS A 449 20.91 22.04 7.81
C CYS A 449 20.55 22.52 9.22
N ARG A 450 21.42 23.36 9.82
CA ARG A 450 21.38 23.70 11.25
C ARG A 450 20.81 25.09 11.54
N ALA A 451 19.76 25.15 12.37
CA ALA A 451 19.17 26.38 12.90
C ALA A 451 20.17 27.21 13.72
N PRO A 452 20.02 28.55 13.83
CA PRO A 452 18.90 29.36 13.32
C PRO A 452 19.05 29.80 11.85
N HIS A 453 20.26 29.70 11.27
CA HIS A 453 20.55 30.18 9.91
C HIS A 453 20.40 29.11 8.81
N PHE A 454 20.13 27.86 9.20
CA PHE A 454 19.99 26.68 8.31
C PHE A 454 21.18 26.50 7.35
N HIS A 455 22.39 26.69 7.87
CA HIS A 455 23.62 26.34 7.15
C HIS A 455 23.69 24.83 6.94
N CYS A 456 23.78 24.41 5.68
CA CYS A 456 23.73 23.03 5.23
C CYS A 456 25.12 22.44 4.99
N HIS A 457 25.30 21.17 5.34
CA HIS A 457 26.51 20.39 5.03
C HIS A 457 26.16 18.96 4.64
N SER A 458 26.85 18.42 3.62
CA SER A 458 26.67 17.04 3.17
C SER A 458 27.14 16.06 4.26
N VAL A 459 26.30 15.07 4.57
CA VAL A 459 26.56 14.04 5.59
C VAL A 459 26.98 12.73 4.92
N HIS A 460 26.23 12.28 3.91
CA HIS A 460 26.51 11.06 3.18
C HIS A 460 25.98 11.16 1.74
N THR A 461 26.65 10.49 0.81
CA THR A 461 26.20 10.35 -0.59
C THR A 461 26.14 8.88 -0.95
N GLU A 462 24.92 8.38 -1.19
CA GLU A 462 24.67 7.10 -1.84
C GLU A 462 24.94 7.26 -3.34
N VAL A 463 25.66 6.30 -3.92
CA VAL A 463 25.96 6.21 -5.35
C VAL A 463 25.47 4.85 -5.84
N THR A 464 25.03 4.78 -7.09
CA THR A 464 24.47 3.55 -7.65
C THR A 464 25.51 2.45 -7.89
N ILE A 465 24.98 1.23 -7.97
CA ILE A 465 25.71 -0.03 -8.11
C ILE A 465 25.04 -0.81 -9.25
N ASN A 466 25.81 -1.55 -10.04
CA ASN A 466 25.33 -2.34 -11.19
C ASN A 466 24.45 -1.51 -12.17
N ASP A 467 24.85 -0.25 -12.42
CA ASP A 467 24.12 0.74 -13.22
C ASP A 467 22.64 0.95 -12.82
N GLY A 468 22.31 0.66 -11.55
CA GLY A 468 20.98 0.87 -10.98
C GLY A 468 20.66 2.32 -10.62
N TRP A 469 19.66 2.49 -9.75
CA TRP A 469 19.16 3.78 -9.25
C TRP A 469 19.05 3.84 -7.72
N VAL A 470 19.29 5.03 -7.16
CA VAL A 470 19.15 5.33 -5.73
C VAL A 470 17.68 5.43 -5.30
N LEU A 471 17.43 5.41 -3.98
CA LEU A 471 16.10 5.60 -3.40
C LEU A 471 16.05 6.95 -2.64
N PRO A 472 15.53 8.04 -3.25
CA PRO A 472 15.69 9.40 -2.75
C PRO A 472 14.81 9.71 -1.51
N ALA A 473 13.67 9.05 -1.35
CA ALA A 473 12.80 9.23 -0.18
C ALA A 473 13.34 8.61 1.12
N GLU A 474 14.33 7.70 1.03
CA GLU A 474 14.68 6.85 2.17
C GLU A 474 15.17 7.64 3.38
N ARG A 475 14.40 7.56 4.48
CA ARG A 475 14.55 8.38 5.68
C ARG A 475 15.67 7.83 6.59
N PRO A 476 16.74 8.59 6.86
CA PRO A 476 17.73 8.21 7.85
C PRO A 476 17.19 8.43 9.28
N ILE A 477 17.45 7.47 10.18
CA ILE A 477 17.13 7.60 11.61
C ILE A 477 18.34 8.17 12.34
N PHE A 478 18.20 9.35 12.95
CA PHE A 478 19.29 10.04 13.66
C PHE A 478 19.35 9.68 15.15
N SER A 479 20.57 9.70 15.70
CA SER A 479 20.83 9.45 17.12
C SER A 479 20.38 10.61 18.02
N ALA A 480 19.47 10.32 18.95
CA ALA A 480 19.02 11.21 20.01
C ALA A 480 20.10 11.53 21.06
N ARG A 481 21.13 10.69 21.25
CA ARG A 481 22.27 10.98 22.16
C ARG A 481 22.95 12.33 21.84
N ASN A 482 22.88 12.82 20.60
CA ASN A 482 23.37 14.16 20.20
C ASN A 482 22.69 15.33 20.94
N GLN A 483 21.51 15.14 21.55
CA GLN A 483 20.82 16.19 22.29
C GLN A 483 21.43 16.44 23.69
N VAL A 484 22.02 15.42 24.31
CA VAL A 484 22.46 15.45 25.72
C VAL A 484 23.72 16.30 25.92
N GLN A 485 24.63 16.33 24.94
CA GLN A 485 25.92 17.02 25.05
C GLN A 485 25.87 18.56 24.96
N ARG A 486 24.68 19.19 24.93
CA ARG A 486 24.54 20.67 24.95
C ARG A 486 24.54 21.30 26.36
N GLN A 487 24.68 20.53 27.44
CA GLN A 487 24.74 21.06 28.83
C GLN A 487 26.06 20.79 29.57
N VAL A 488 27.20 21.15 28.95
CA VAL A 488 28.44 21.42 29.71
C VAL A 488 29.04 22.76 29.25
N PRO A 489 29.01 23.81 30.08
CA PRO A 489 29.75 25.04 29.82
C PRO A 489 31.27 24.77 29.88
N GLY A 490 31.89 24.58 28.73
CA GLY A 490 33.32 24.30 28.60
C GLY A 490 34.17 25.41 29.23
N LYS A 491 34.87 25.08 30.31
CA LYS A 491 35.73 26.02 31.05
C LYS A 491 36.97 26.32 30.22
N LEU A 492 37.07 27.52 29.63
CA LEU A 492 38.21 27.90 28.80
C LEU A 492 39.53 27.80 29.57
N VAL A 493 40.49 27.08 28.98
CA VAL A 493 41.91 27.10 29.33
C VAL A 493 42.68 27.41 28.05
N PRO A 494 43.31 28.58 27.91
CA PRO A 494 44.08 28.93 26.73
C PRO A 494 45.51 28.40 26.81
N GLY A 495 46.02 27.84 25.71
CA GLY A 495 47.46 27.57 25.52
C GLY A 495 47.84 26.11 25.29
N ALA A 496 47.79 25.68 24.03
CA ALA A 496 48.63 24.62 23.46
C ALA A 496 48.75 24.90 21.94
N GLU A 497 49.96 24.84 21.39
CA GLU A 497 50.25 25.19 20.00
C GLU A 497 50.05 24.02 19.03
N GLU A 498 49.87 24.32 17.75
CA GLU A 498 49.75 23.32 16.68
C GLU A 498 51.09 22.62 16.42
N VAL A 499 51.12 21.28 16.49
CA VAL A 499 52.20 20.47 15.94
C VAL A 499 51.62 19.31 15.14
N LEU A 500 51.69 19.41 13.82
CA LEU A 500 51.48 18.29 12.90
C LEU A 500 52.68 17.33 12.95
N PRO A 501 52.43 16.03 12.77
CA PRO A 501 53.30 15.28 11.86
C PRO A 501 52.51 14.37 10.90
N GLU A 502 52.86 14.45 9.62
CA GLU A 502 52.59 13.36 8.66
C GLU A 502 53.58 12.21 8.92
N SER A 503 53.13 10.95 8.77
CA SER A 503 53.80 9.94 7.92
C SER A 503 53.18 8.54 8.02
N GLN A 504 53.50 7.70 7.04
CA GLN A 504 53.00 6.34 6.80
C GLN A 504 53.63 5.31 7.76
N VAL A 505 52.99 4.15 7.97
CA VAL A 505 53.63 2.81 7.88
C VAL A 505 52.57 1.72 7.58
N ASN A 506 53.03 0.65 6.93
CA ASN A 506 52.32 -0.45 6.28
C ASN A 506 51.38 -1.34 7.12
N VAL A 507 50.50 -2.03 6.38
CA VAL A 507 49.71 -3.20 6.79
C VAL A 507 50.58 -4.41 7.15
N THR A 508 50.19 -5.17 8.18
CA THR A 508 50.38 -6.63 8.24
C THR A 508 49.09 -7.29 8.72
N ALA A 509 48.75 -8.45 8.17
CA ALA A 509 47.49 -9.14 8.44
C ALA A 509 47.65 -10.25 9.50
N GLY A 510 46.65 -10.41 10.37
CA GLY A 510 46.54 -11.54 11.29
C GLY A 510 45.07 -11.96 11.41
N GLN A 511 44.75 -13.21 11.08
CA GLN A 511 43.40 -13.75 11.16
C GLN A 511 43.08 -14.26 12.56
N MET A 512 41.96 -13.83 13.14
CA MET A 512 41.16 -14.66 14.05
C MET A 512 39.69 -14.25 13.98
N ALA A 513 38.80 -15.11 14.52
CA ALA A 513 37.42 -15.20 14.07
C ALA A 513 36.45 -14.15 14.66
N GLY A 514 35.43 -13.80 13.87
CA GLY A 514 34.05 -13.73 14.39
C GLY A 514 33.46 -12.38 14.76
N GLN A 515 34.21 -11.27 14.77
CA GLN A 515 33.67 -9.93 15.04
C GLN A 515 34.22 -8.86 14.10
N THR A 516 33.34 -8.04 13.52
CA THR A 516 33.66 -6.91 12.64
C THR A 516 33.79 -5.61 13.45
N THR A 517 35.01 -5.29 13.88
CA THR A 517 35.32 -4.05 14.63
C THR A 517 35.75 -2.92 13.69
N HIS A 518 35.13 -1.75 13.80
CA HIS A 518 35.46 -0.56 13.02
C HIS A 518 35.66 0.67 13.91
N GLU A 519 36.56 1.57 13.49
CA GLU A 519 37.02 2.76 14.23
C GLU A 519 36.41 4.03 13.62
N ILE A 520 35.69 4.81 14.44
CA ILE A 520 34.95 6.03 14.05
C ILE A 520 35.01 7.13 15.13
N SER A 521 34.97 8.40 14.73
CA SER A 521 34.98 9.60 15.57
C SER A 521 33.61 9.95 16.18
N ASN A 522 33.63 10.56 17.38
CA ASN A 522 32.44 10.97 18.15
C ASN A 522 31.63 12.11 17.49
N GLY A 523 30.50 11.79 16.83
CA GLY A 523 29.51 12.79 16.46
C GLY A 523 28.44 12.35 15.44
N GLY A 524 27.19 12.75 15.67
CA GLY A 524 26.14 12.81 14.65
C GLY A 524 25.83 11.49 13.93
N TYR A 525 25.59 10.42 14.68
CA TYR A 525 25.25 9.11 14.11
C TYR A 525 23.87 9.08 13.45
N LEU A 526 23.77 8.35 12.34
CA LEU A 526 22.51 7.96 11.72
C LEU A 526 22.52 6.51 11.26
N LEU A 527 21.34 5.94 11.09
CA LEU A 527 21.10 4.67 10.40
C LEU A 527 20.42 4.95 9.05
N LYS A 528 20.91 4.33 7.98
CA LYS A 528 20.28 4.31 6.65
C LYS A 528 20.30 2.89 6.08
N ARG A 529 19.44 2.56 5.13
CA ARG A 529 19.38 1.24 4.51
C ARG A 529 20.06 1.23 3.13
N LEU A 530 21.35 0.93 3.13
CA LEU A 530 22.19 0.95 1.93
C LEU A 530 22.44 -0.47 1.37
N PRO A 531 22.77 -0.61 0.07
CA PRO A 531 23.24 -1.87 -0.48
C PRO A 531 24.59 -2.30 0.14
N VAL A 532 24.64 -3.52 0.65
CA VAL A 532 25.85 -4.17 1.17
C VAL A 532 26.15 -5.38 0.31
N ARG A 533 27.42 -5.58 -0.05
CA ARG A 533 27.86 -6.66 -0.94
C ARG A 533 27.87 -8.01 -0.24
N ASP A 534 27.29 -9.02 -0.88
CA ASP A 534 27.27 -10.41 -0.40
C ASP A 534 27.94 -11.35 -1.41
N GLY A 535 29.27 -11.33 -1.44
CA GLY A 535 30.10 -12.20 -2.29
C GLY A 535 29.84 -12.05 -3.79
N GLU A 536 29.41 -13.14 -4.41
CA GLU A 536 29.02 -13.26 -5.82
C GLU A 536 27.52 -13.06 -6.05
N HIS A 537 26.69 -13.12 -5.01
CA HIS A 537 25.24 -12.92 -5.09
C HIS A 537 24.83 -11.45 -5.29
N GLY A 538 25.81 -10.54 -5.39
CA GLY A 538 25.60 -9.12 -5.67
C GLY A 538 25.53 -8.30 -4.41
N HIS A 539 24.47 -7.50 -4.27
CA HIS A 539 24.26 -6.61 -3.13
C HIS A 539 22.80 -6.68 -2.65
N TYR A 540 22.60 -6.66 -1.34
CA TYR A 540 21.29 -6.62 -0.69
C TYR A 540 21.18 -5.36 0.17
N ARG A 541 19.98 -4.76 0.26
CA ARG A 541 19.78 -3.59 1.11
C ARG A 541 19.70 -3.99 2.58
N HIS A 542 20.57 -3.39 3.39
CA HIS A 542 20.80 -3.76 4.78
C HIS A 542 20.86 -2.53 5.69
N VAL A 543 20.71 -2.73 7.00
CA VAL A 543 20.91 -1.65 7.98
C VAL A 543 22.39 -1.26 8.02
N VAL A 544 22.68 0.02 7.78
CA VAL A 544 24.03 0.58 7.77
C VAL A 544 24.09 1.79 8.70
N PHE A 545 25.08 1.79 9.59
CA PHE A 545 25.41 2.89 10.49
C PHE A 545 26.34 3.88 9.78
N ILE A 546 26.14 5.18 9.97
CA ILE A 546 26.99 6.23 9.39
C ILE A 546 27.25 7.30 10.46
N SER A 547 28.53 7.65 10.66
CA SER A 547 28.92 8.85 11.42
C SER A 547 28.95 10.06 10.50
N SER A 548 28.37 11.19 10.92
CA SER A 548 28.36 12.40 10.09
C SER A 548 29.71 13.09 9.98
N LEU A 549 30.64 12.82 10.90
CA LEU A 549 32.00 13.37 10.87
C LEU A 549 32.87 12.62 9.86
N ASP A 550 33.00 11.31 10.02
CA ASP A 550 33.88 10.48 9.18
C ASP A 550 33.23 10.12 7.83
N ARG A 551 31.90 10.24 7.73
CA ARG A 551 31.05 9.87 6.58
C ARG A 551 31.13 8.40 6.14
N ARG A 552 31.78 7.55 6.96
CA ARG A 552 32.01 6.12 6.70
C ARG A 552 30.76 5.30 6.99
N PRO A 553 30.23 4.53 6.00
CA PRO A 553 29.19 3.53 6.24
C PRO A 553 29.78 2.26 6.87
N VAL A 554 29.10 1.72 7.88
CA VAL A 554 29.43 0.45 8.55
C VAL A 554 28.18 -0.45 8.54
N PRO A 555 28.21 -1.60 7.83
CA PRO A 555 27.10 -2.56 7.85
C PRO A 555 26.82 -3.10 9.25
N LEU A 556 25.57 -3.03 9.69
CA LEU A 556 25.10 -3.67 10.93
C LEU A 556 24.47 -5.04 10.68
N THR A 557 24.01 -5.27 9.44
CA THR A 557 23.43 -6.53 8.95
C THR A 557 24.01 -6.89 7.57
N MET A 558 24.03 -8.17 7.22
CA MET A 558 24.51 -8.70 5.92
C MET A 558 23.89 -10.06 5.62
N GLY A 559 23.90 -10.49 4.36
CA GLY A 559 23.44 -11.80 3.87
C GLY A 559 22.39 -11.70 2.75
N ARG A 560 21.86 -12.85 2.30
CA ARG A 560 20.93 -12.95 1.16
C ARG A 560 19.46 -12.69 1.50
N PHE A 561 19.21 -11.66 2.32
CA PHE A 561 17.87 -11.20 2.69
C PHE A 561 17.81 -9.69 2.55
N GLU A 562 16.65 -9.12 2.25
CA GLU A 562 16.54 -7.68 2.01
C GLU A 562 15.77 -6.98 3.14
N VAL A 563 16.41 -6.00 3.78
CA VAL A 563 15.74 -5.08 4.71
C VAL A 563 14.78 -4.21 3.89
N THR A 564 13.55 -4.05 4.34
CA THR A 564 12.53 -3.28 3.61
C THR A 564 12.29 -1.92 4.24
N GLU A 565 12.42 -1.82 5.56
CA GLU A 565 12.17 -0.60 6.35
C GLU A 565 12.97 -0.69 7.66
N ILE A 566 13.56 0.43 8.12
CA ILE A 566 14.07 0.54 9.50
C ILE A 566 12.94 1.15 10.32
N VAL A 567 12.38 0.41 11.27
CA VAL A 567 11.18 0.81 12.01
C VAL A 567 11.52 1.73 13.19
N GLY A 568 12.71 1.56 13.78
CA GLY A 568 13.17 2.44 14.85
C GLY A 568 14.50 2.05 15.48
N TRP A 569 15.00 2.95 16.34
CA TRP A 569 16.22 2.79 17.12
C TRP A 569 15.95 3.11 18.58
N ASP A 570 16.07 2.10 19.43
CA ASP A 570 16.02 2.17 20.88
C ASP A 570 17.45 2.36 21.41
N GLU A 571 17.91 3.62 21.42
CA GLU A 571 19.22 4.01 21.95
C GLU A 571 19.40 3.78 23.47
N PRO A 572 18.37 3.90 24.33
CA PRO A 572 18.47 3.52 25.75
C PRO A 572 18.79 2.04 25.97
N HIS A 573 18.12 1.12 25.26
CA HIS A 573 18.33 -0.33 25.43
C HIS A 573 19.35 -0.93 24.44
N GLU A 574 19.94 -0.12 23.56
CA GLU A 574 20.91 -0.53 22.55
C GLU A 574 20.34 -1.54 21.53
N ILE A 575 19.18 -1.26 20.95
CA ILE A 575 18.47 -2.13 19.99
C ILE A 575 18.03 -1.35 18.73
N VAL A 576 18.18 -1.94 17.55
CA VAL A 576 17.58 -1.45 16.29
C VAL A 576 16.53 -2.44 15.80
N TYR A 577 15.37 -1.91 15.39
CA TYR A 577 14.23 -2.68 14.87
C TYR A 577 14.04 -2.40 13.37
N PHE A 578 13.84 -3.44 12.57
CA PHE A 578 13.66 -3.32 11.12
C PHE A 578 12.75 -4.42 10.56
N MET A 579 12.05 -4.12 9.46
CA MET A 579 11.33 -5.12 8.67
C MET A 579 12.25 -5.69 7.59
N ALA A 580 12.16 -6.98 7.33
CA ALA A 580 12.89 -7.62 6.24
C ALA A 580 12.07 -8.72 5.52
N ALA A 581 12.44 -8.96 4.27
CA ALA A 581 12.01 -10.08 3.44
C ALA A 581 13.09 -11.19 3.52
N PRO A 582 12.76 -12.41 4.02
CA PRO A 582 13.75 -13.47 4.24
C PRO A 582 14.38 -14.05 2.95
N GLU A 583 15.53 -14.72 3.08
CA GLU A 583 16.16 -15.45 1.95
C GLU A 583 15.13 -16.37 1.27
N LYS A 584 15.08 -16.30 -0.07
CA LYS A 584 14.20 -17.07 -0.98
C LYS A 584 12.69 -16.89 -0.78
N ARG A 585 12.25 -16.07 0.17
CA ARG A 585 10.82 -15.80 0.47
C ARG A 585 10.52 -14.29 0.39
N PRO A 586 10.76 -13.65 -0.78
CA PRO A 586 10.71 -12.20 -0.91
C PRO A 586 9.29 -11.63 -0.76
N GLY A 587 8.25 -12.46 -0.84
CA GLY A 587 6.85 -12.07 -0.66
C GLY A 587 6.40 -11.93 0.80
N GLU A 588 7.24 -12.34 1.77
CA GLU A 588 6.98 -12.27 3.22
C GLU A 588 7.52 -10.96 3.83
N ARG A 589 7.01 -10.56 5.00
CA ARG A 589 7.52 -9.44 5.80
C ARG A 589 7.50 -9.81 7.27
N HIS A 590 8.67 -9.84 7.91
CA HIS A 590 8.81 -10.08 9.34
C HIS A 590 9.62 -8.98 10.03
N LEU A 591 9.33 -8.76 11.31
CA LEU A 591 10.07 -7.85 12.19
C LEU A 591 11.32 -8.54 12.74
N TYR A 592 12.45 -7.84 12.71
CA TYR A 592 13.72 -8.26 13.26
C TYR A 592 14.28 -7.23 14.24
N LYS A 593 15.12 -7.70 15.18
CA LYS A 593 15.97 -6.84 16.02
C LYS A 593 17.44 -7.25 15.98
N ILE A 594 18.32 -6.27 16.14
CA ILE A 594 19.75 -6.44 16.49
C ILE A 594 20.06 -5.60 17.72
N SER A 595 20.99 -6.02 18.57
CA SER A 595 21.59 -5.12 19.55
C SER A 595 22.74 -4.35 18.91
N LEU A 596 22.78 -3.03 19.14
CA LEU A 596 23.76 -2.09 18.60
C LEU A 596 24.42 -1.32 19.74
N LYS A 597 25.61 -1.78 20.16
CA LYS A 597 26.38 -1.16 21.24
C LYS A 597 27.38 -0.16 20.68
N LEU A 598 27.47 1.01 21.32
CA LEU A 598 28.33 2.12 20.92
C LEU A 598 29.31 2.47 22.05
N ASN A 599 30.45 1.77 22.07
CA ASN A 599 31.47 1.92 23.11
C ASN A 599 32.38 3.11 22.79
N VAL A 600 32.12 4.25 23.42
CA VAL A 600 32.95 5.46 23.34
C VAL A 600 34.17 5.31 24.28
N THR A 601 35.37 5.53 23.75
CA THR A 601 36.62 5.58 24.53
C THR A 601 37.03 7.00 24.87
N GLU A 602 37.93 7.13 25.86
CA GLU A 602 38.56 8.40 26.28
C GLU A 602 39.24 9.14 25.11
N SER A 603 39.64 8.43 24.05
CA SER A 603 40.20 9.02 22.82
C SER A 603 39.15 9.51 21.80
N ASN A 604 37.88 9.70 22.22
CA ASN A 604 36.75 10.09 21.36
C ASN A 604 36.45 9.15 20.19
N ARG A 605 36.94 7.90 20.25
CA ARG A 605 36.61 6.82 19.30
C ARG A 605 35.39 6.03 19.76
N THR A 606 34.49 5.74 18.84
CA THR A 606 33.30 4.91 19.03
C THR A 606 33.48 3.57 18.37
N TYR A 607 33.52 2.50 19.17
CA TYR A 607 33.56 1.12 18.70
C TYR A 607 32.13 0.57 18.62
N ILE A 608 31.76 0.13 17.42
CA ILE A 608 30.43 -0.42 17.12
C ILE A 608 30.46 -1.93 17.35
N THR A 609 29.44 -2.47 18.02
CA THR A 609 29.22 -3.94 18.10
C THR A 609 27.77 -4.25 17.77
N SER A 610 27.56 -5.08 16.75
CA SER A 610 26.24 -5.56 16.30
C SER A 610 26.07 -7.05 16.62
N THR A 611 24.84 -7.49 16.89
CA THR A 611 24.48 -8.92 16.96
C THR A 611 23.92 -9.42 15.63
N SER A 612 23.86 -10.74 15.44
CA SER A 612 23.05 -11.34 14.36
C SER A 612 21.56 -10.94 14.50
N PRO A 613 20.84 -10.73 13.38
CA PRO A 613 19.40 -10.49 13.40
C PRO A 613 18.61 -11.59 14.13
N THR A 614 17.73 -11.18 15.03
CA THR A 614 16.75 -12.05 15.69
C THR A 614 15.36 -11.71 15.17
N CYS A 615 14.63 -12.69 14.63
CA CYS A 615 13.25 -12.47 14.17
C CYS A 615 12.28 -12.45 15.35
N LEU A 616 11.29 -11.55 15.31
CA LEU A 616 10.28 -11.36 16.35
C LEU A 616 8.88 -11.83 15.93
N THR A 617 8.57 -11.83 14.63
CA THR A 617 7.26 -12.27 14.10
C THR A 617 7.35 -13.50 13.20
N CYS A 618 8.45 -14.25 13.25
CA CYS A 618 8.58 -15.53 12.51
C CYS A 618 7.90 -16.71 13.25
N ASP A 619 7.80 -16.63 14.58
CA ASP A 619 6.96 -17.53 15.37
C ASP A 619 5.59 -16.88 15.57
N ASN A 620 4.53 -17.65 15.35
CA ASN A 620 3.13 -17.24 15.51
C ASN A 620 2.30 -18.30 16.28
N THR A 621 2.97 -19.19 17.01
CA THR A 621 2.33 -20.23 17.83
C THR A 621 1.56 -19.66 19.03
N GLU A 622 0.69 -20.48 19.63
CA GLU A 622 -0.01 -20.18 20.90
C GLU A 622 0.95 -19.77 22.03
N SER A 623 2.20 -20.24 21.98
CA SER A 623 3.31 -19.82 22.85
C SER A 623 3.43 -18.30 22.94
N THR A 624 3.15 -17.58 21.85
CA THR A 624 3.23 -16.11 21.74
C THR A 624 2.03 -15.37 22.33
N TYR A 625 1.01 -16.05 22.87
CA TYR A 625 -0.22 -15.42 23.36
C TYR A 625 -0.38 -15.56 24.88
N ARG A 626 -0.12 -14.47 25.63
CA ARG A 626 -0.24 -14.44 27.10
C ARG A 626 -1.68 -14.60 27.58
N LEU A 627 -2.66 -14.21 26.75
CA LEU A 627 -4.09 -14.31 27.01
C LEU A 627 -4.56 -15.74 27.32
N HIS A 628 -4.10 -16.74 26.56
CA HIS A 628 -4.43 -18.15 26.82
C HIS A 628 -3.70 -18.70 28.05
N ARG A 629 -2.43 -18.31 28.23
CA ARG A 629 -1.60 -18.69 29.39
C ARG A 629 -2.25 -18.30 30.72
N ALA A 630 -2.95 -17.16 30.78
CA ALA A 630 -3.66 -16.69 31.97
C ALA A 630 -4.83 -17.59 32.41
N ARG A 631 -5.53 -18.25 31.48
CA ARG A 631 -6.60 -19.22 31.81
C ARG A 631 -6.05 -20.61 32.15
N ILE A 632 -5.11 -21.10 31.33
CA ILE A 632 -4.58 -22.46 31.45
C ILE A 632 -3.72 -22.64 32.72
N SER A 633 -3.02 -21.58 33.17
CA SER A 633 -2.08 -21.67 34.31
C SER A 633 -2.72 -21.94 35.69
N GLN A 634 -4.05 -22.04 35.83
CA GLN A 634 -4.70 -22.32 37.12
C GLN A 634 -5.20 -23.76 37.31
N ARG A 635 -5.39 -24.55 36.23
CA ARG A 635 -5.85 -25.95 36.31
C ARG A 635 -5.25 -26.79 35.19
N GLY A 636 -4.63 -27.92 35.55
CA GLY A 636 -3.98 -28.85 34.62
C GLY A 636 -4.96 -29.77 33.89
N ASP A 637 -6.00 -29.20 33.29
CA ASP A 637 -7.06 -29.93 32.60
C ASP A 637 -6.72 -30.11 31.10
N ARG A 638 -7.31 -31.12 30.43
CA ARG A 638 -7.12 -31.32 28.98
C ARG A 638 -7.85 -30.25 28.17
N TRP A 639 -7.32 -29.95 26.98
CA TRP A 639 -7.92 -28.99 26.03
C TRP A 639 -9.40 -29.31 25.71
N GLU A 640 -9.73 -30.58 25.51
CA GLU A 640 -11.09 -31.04 25.20
C GLU A 640 -12.07 -30.74 26.36
N ASP A 641 -11.61 -30.93 27.61
CA ASP A 641 -12.37 -30.62 28.83
C ASP A 641 -12.57 -29.11 29.06
N ILE A 642 -11.68 -28.27 28.53
CA ILE A 642 -11.78 -26.82 28.62
C ILE A 642 -12.84 -26.31 27.63
N VAL A 643 -12.77 -26.73 26.37
CA VAL A 643 -13.74 -26.32 25.31
C VAL A 643 -15.16 -26.74 25.68
N ALA A 644 -15.34 -27.90 26.31
CA ALA A 644 -16.65 -28.38 26.77
C ALA A 644 -17.24 -27.61 27.98
N ARG A 645 -16.53 -26.64 28.55
CA ARG A 645 -16.94 -25.88 29.75
C ARG A 645 -16.94 -24.35 29.55
N LEU A 646 -16.67 -23.86 28.33
CA LEU A 646 -16.77 -22.43 28.02
C LEU A 646 -18.25 -22.01 28.03
N GLU A 647 -18.58 -20.93 28.74
CA GLU A 647 -19.90 -20.28 28.62
C GLU A 647 -20.01 -19.51 27.29
N PRO A 648 -21.21 -19.19 26.79
CA PRO A 648 -21.38 -18.58 25.46
C PRO A 648 -20.67 -17.22 25.26
N ASP A 649 -20.39 -16.49 26.35
CA ASP A 649 -19.70 -15.19 26.32
C ASP A 649 -18.16 -15.31 26.34
N ASP A 650 -17.63 -16.54 26.42
CA ASP A 650 -16.20 -16.80 26.55
C ASP A 650 -15.50 -16.83 25.17
N CYS A 651 -15.32 -15.64 24.59
CA CYS A 651 -14.76 -15.39 23.26
C CYS A 651 -13.43 -16.10 22.97
N LEU A 652 -13.50 -17.31 22.39
CA LEU A 652 -12.37 -18.02 21.82
C LEU A 652 -12.03 -17.43 20.43
N TYR A 653 -11.10 -16.49 20.39
CA TYR A 653 -10.62 -15.91 19.13
C TYR A 653 -9.92 -16.96 18.27
N ASP A 654 -10.31 -17.06 16.99
CA ASP A 654 -9.65 -17.92 16.02
C ASP A 654 -8.32 -17.28 15.58
N ILE A 655 -7.21 -17.78 16.15
CA ILE A 655 -5.87 -17.27 15.86
C ILE A 655 -5.46 -17.73 14.45
N PRO A 656 -5.18 -16.79 13.51
CA PRO A 656 -4.65 -17.16 12.21
C PRO A 656 -3.29 -17.82 12.41
N LYS A 657 -3.08 -18.97 11.76
CA LYS A 657 -1.94 -19.85 12.04
C LYS A 657 -0.69 -19.33 11.34
N ASN A 658 -0.83 -18.93 10.08
CA ASN A 658 0.23 -18.38 9.24
C ASN A 658 0.16 -16.85 9.20
N CYS A 659 1.20 -16.20 9.74
CA CYS A 659 1.32 -14.74 9.75
C CYS A 659 2.63 -14.28 9.08
N LEU A 660 2.68 -14.43 7.75
CA LEU A 660 3.90 -14.25 6.94
C LEU A 660 4.07 -12.81 6.43
N TYR A 661 3.00 -12.01 6.38
CA TYR A 661 3.09 -10.59 6.05
C TYR A 661 2.69 -9.72 7.25
N ASN A 662 3.66 -9.06 7.87
CA ASN A 662 3.47 -8.21 9.04
C ASN A 662 3.65 -6.72 8.71
N ARG A 663 2.91 -5.84 9.42
CA ARG A 663 3.25 -4.42 9.60
C ARG A 663 3.30 -4.11 11.10
N VAL A 664 4.22 -3.24 11.52
CA VAL A 664 4.51 -2.98 12.94
C VAL A 664 4.55 -1.49 13.24
N GLN A 665 4.06 -1.09 14.41
CA GLN A 665 4.12 0.29 14.91
C GLN A 665 4.46 0.32 16.41
N PHE A 666 5.66 0.76 16.75
CA PHE A 666 6.13 0.89 18.14
C PHE A 666 5.52 2.07 18.88
N SER A 667 5.43 1.93 20.21
CA SER A 667 5.24 3.03 21.14
C SER A 667 6.45 3.98 21.14
N GLN A 668 6.27 5.22 21.58
CA GLN A 668 7.34 6.25 21.54
C GLN A 668 8.57 5.92 22.39
N ASP A 669 8.45 4.98 23.33
CA ASP A 669 9.50 4.48 24.23
C ASP A 669 9.92 3.03 23.91
N TYR A 670 9.45 2.46 22.81
CA TYR A 670 9.62 1.06 22.39
C TYR A 670 9.13 -0.02 23.37
N SER A 671 8.49 0.32 24.49
CA SER A 671 7.97 -0.64 25.49
C SER A 671 6.96 -1.64 24.89
N TYR A 672 6.19 -1.19 23.89
CA TYR A 672 5.16 -1.98 23.22
C TYR A 672 5.19 -1.76 21.70
N TYR A 673 4.57 -2.66 20.96
CA TYR A 673 4.23 -2.43 19.56
C TYR A 673 2.86 -3.00 19.17
N VAL A 674 2.23 -2.37 18.18
CA VAL A 674 1.09 -2.94 17.46
C VAL A 674 1.64 -3.82 16.33
N GLN A 675 1.18 -5.06 16.26
CA GLN A 675 1.42 -6.00 15.16
C GLN A 675 0.14 -6.12 14.34
N GLU A 676 0.16 -5.65 13.09
CA GLU A 676 -0.84 -6.02 12.09
C GLU A 676 -0.36 -7.27 11.35
N CYS A 677 -1.06 -8.37 11.56
CA CYS A 677 -0.96 -9.54 10.71
C CYS A 677 -1.80 -9.30 9.45
N LEU A 678 -1.16 -9.20 8.28
CA LEU A 678 -1.80 -8.80 7.02
C LEU A 678 -1.85 -9.93 5.98
N GLY A 679 -1.48 -11.17 6.34
CA GLY A 679 -1.62 -12.34 5.47
C GLY A 679 -0.66 -13.50 5.79
N PRO A 680 -0.84 -14.67 5.13
CA PRO A 680 -1.77 -14.90 4.02
C PRO A 680 -3.23 -15.15 4.46
N GLU A 681 -3.46 -15.49 5.73
CA GLU A 681 -4.80 -15.67 6.29
C GLU A 681 -5.55 -14.34 6.50
N ALA A 682 -6.84 -14.42 6.88
CA ALA A 682 -7.68 -13.26 7.17
C ALA A 682 -7.02 -12.34 8.24
N PRO A 683 -6.72 -11.06 7.92
CA PRO A 683 -5.92 -10.18 8.76
C PRO A 683 -6.44 -9.96 10.20
N SER A 684 -5.50 -9.67 11.09
CA SER A 684 -5.74 -9.41 12.51
C SER A 684 -4.74 -8.40 13.09
N VAL A 685 -5.04 -7.86 14.28
CA VAL A 685 -4.24 -6.80 14.93
C VAL A 685 -4.07 -7.13 16.41
N TYR A 686 -2.80 -7.16 16.85
CA TYR A 686 -2.40 -7.47 18.22
C TYR A 686 -1.58 -6.34 18.84
N LEU A 687 -1.63 -6.24 20.16
CA LEU A 687 -0.68 -5.48 20.96
C LEU A 687 0.33 -6.44 21.58
N VAL A 688 1.61 -6.11 21.49
CA VAL A 688 2.74 -6.95 21.93
C VAL A 688 3.61 -6.18 22.92
N GLU A 689 4.06 -6.86 23.97
CA GLU A 689 5.06 -6.37 24.94
C GLU A 689 6.47 -6.64 24.37
N THR A 690 7.24 -5.59 24.06
CA THR A 690 8.50 -5.72 23.29
C THR A 690 9.57 -6.53 24.01
N ALA A 691 9.57 -6.50 25.35
CA ALA A 691 10.56 -7.18 26.18
C ALA A 691 10.37 -8.72 26.21
N SER A 692 9.12 -9.18 26.27
CA SER A 692 8.76 -10.61 26.31
C SER A 692 8.46 -11.20 24.93
N ASN A 693 8.08 -10.35 23.96
CA ASN A 693 7.50 -10.74 22.67
C ASN A 693 6.15 -11.47 22.81
N ASP A 694 5.50 -11.41 23.98
CA ASP A 694 4.15 -11.93 24.21
C ASP A 694 3.10 -10.93 23.68
N LYS A 695 2.11 -11.45 22.94
CA LYS A 695 0.87 -10.74 22.58
C LYS A 695 -0.01 -10.65 23.83
N ILE A 696 -0.30 -9.42 24.26
CA ILE A 696 -0.98 -9.11 25.53
C ILE A 696 -2.45 -8.69 25.36
N TYR A 697 -2.84 -8.18 24.19
CA TYR A 697 -4.20 -7.74 23.91
C TYR A 697 -4.54 -7.90 22.41
N VAL A 698 -5.80 -8.21 22.08
CA VAL A 698 -6.28 -8.31 20.70
C VAL A 698 -7.03 -7.03 20.34
N LEU A 699 -6.49 -6.24 19.43
CA LEU A 699 -7.11 -4.98 18.98
C LEU A 699 -8.20 -5.23 17.93
N ASN A 700 -8.01 -6.24 17.07
CA ASN A 700 -9.03 -6.73 16.13
C ASN A 700 -8.67 -8.16 15.66
N ALA A 701 -9.48 -9.16 15.99
CA ALA A 701 -9.23 -10.55 15.61
C ALA A 701 -9.53 -10.89 14.14
N GLY A 702 -10.23 -10.01 13.41
CA GLY A 702 -10.63 -10.22 12.01
C GLY A 702 -11.90 -11.05 11.81
N ASP A 703 -12.58 -11.46 12.89
CA ASP A 703 -13.64 -12.50 12.86
C ASP A 703 -14.80 -12.19 11.91
N VAL A 704 -15.21 -10.92 11.79
CA VAL A 704 -16.26 -10.49 10.85
C VAL A 704 -15.87 -10.73 9.39
N LEU A 705 -14.58 -10.60 9.06
CA LEU A 705 -14.03 -10.93 7.74
C LEU A 705 -13.87 -12.44 7.59
N ARG A 706 -13.28 -13.12 8.59
CA ARG A 706 -13.10 -14.59 8.59
C ARG A 706 -14.42 -15.34 8.41
N HIS A 707 -15.48 -14.91 9.09
CA HIS A 707 -16.84 -15.45 8.96
C HIS A 707 -17.47 -15.20 7.58
N ARG A 708 -17.20 -14.05 6.94
CA ARG A 708 -17.65 -13.80 5.55
C ARG A 708 -16.90 -14.70 4.57
N LEU A 709 -15.60 -14.86 4.74
CA LEU A 709 -14.77 -15.74 3.91
C LEU A 709 -15.18 -17.21 4.07
N SER A 710 -15.54 -17.68 5.27
CA SER A 710 -16.01 -19.06 5.48
C SER A 710 -17.35 -19.39 4.83
N GLN A 711 -18.09 -18.39 4.32
CA GLN A 711 -19.29 -18.58 3.50
C GLN A 711 -18.98 -18.66 2.00
N LEU A 712 -17.71 -18.53 1.60
CA LEU A 712 -17.28 -18.44 0.21
C LEU A 712 -16.32 -19.58 -0.16
N ALA A 713 -16.46 -20.04 -1.40
CA ALA A 713 -15.52 -20.94 -2.05
C ALA A 713 -14.27 -20.15 -2.46
N ILE A 714 -13.38 -19.91 -1.50
CA ILE A 714 -12.11 -19.19 -1.73
C ILE A 714 -11.15 -20.04 -2.58
N PRO A 715 -10.33 -19.42 -3.46
CA PRO A 715 -9.34 -20.14 -4.26
C PRO A 715 -8.20 -20.70 -3.40
N GLN A 716 -7.52 -21.72 -3.91
CA GLN A 716 -6.34 -22.29 -3.26
C GLN A 716 -5.09 -21.57 -3.79
N SER A 717 -4.35 -20.86 -2.94
CA SER A 717 -3.13 -20.14 -3.37
C SER A 717 -1.88 -20.99 -3.16
N ARG A 718 -1.09 -21.19 -4.21
CA ARG A 718 0.21 -21.90 -4.17
C ARG A 718 1.34 -20.98 -4.63
N THR A 719 2.33 -20.73 -3.77
CA THR A 719 3.53 -19.94 -4.08
C THR A 719 4.75 -20.86 -4.23
N PHE A 720 5.57 -20.67 -5.26
CA PHE A 720 6.82 -21.42 -5.48
C PHE A 720 7.81 -20.65 -6.38
N SER A 721 9.08 -21.05 -6.37
CA SER A 721 10.14 -20.46 -7.20
C SER A 721 10.44 -21.30 -8.45
N VAL A 722 10.66 -20.65 -9.59
CA VAL A 722 11.14 -21.27 -10.84
C VAL A 722 12.53 -20.74 -11.18
N GLU A 723 13.47 -21.62 -11.55
CA GLU A 723 14.79 -21.20 -12.04
C GLU A 723 14.70 -20.68 -13.47
N ILE A 724 15.31 -19.51 -13.70
CA ILE A 724 15.32 -18.80 -14.99
C ILE A 724 16.77 -18.58 -15.45
N ARG A 725 16.95 -18.03 -16.66
CA ARG A 725 18.27 -17.90 -17.29
C ARG A 725 19.27 -17.15 -16.40
N HIS A 726 20.53 -17.60 -16.43
CA HIS A 726 21.65 -17.07 -15.64
C HIS A 726 21.56 -17.31 -14.12
N GLY A 727 20.76 -18.29 -13.66
CA GLY A 727 20.73 -18.71 -12.26
C GLY A 727 19.95 -17.77 -11.34
N PHE A 728 19.11 -16.89 -11.90
CA PHE A 728 18.10 -16.18 -11.13
C PHE A 728 16.91 -17.11 -10.83
N HIS A 729 16.11 -16.77 -9.82
CA HIS A 729 14.85 -17.45 -9.53
C HIS A 729 13.70 -16.46 -9.60
N ALA A 730 12.73 -16.73 -10.48
CA ALA A 730 11.45 -16.04 -10.51
C ALA A 730 10.53 -16.61 -9.42
N GLN A 731 9.70 -15.78 -8.82
CA GLN A 731 8.63 -16.23 -7.91
C GLN A 731 7.34 -16.36 -8.69
N VAL A 732 6.57 -17.40 -8.39
CA VAL A 732 5.29 -17.69 -9.04
C VAL A 732 4.22 -17.91 -7.97
N ARG A 733 3.06 -17.29 -8.16
CA ARG A 733 1.84 -17.60 -7.41
C ARG A 733 0.76 -18.09 -8.36
N LEU A 734 0.11 -19.19 -8.02
CA LEU A 734 -1.08 -19.68 -8.68
C LEU A 734 -2.28 -19.56 -7.74
N PHE A 735 -3.40 -19.03 -8.24
CA PHE A 735 -4.72 -19.18 -7.65
C PHE A 735 -5.44 -20.31 -8.38
N LEU A 736 -5.60 -21.45 -7.71
CA LEU A 736 -6.28 -22.62 -8.24
C LEU A 736 -7.77 -22.60 -7.86
N PRO A 737 -8.67 -23.14 -8.71
CA PRO A 737 -10.09 -23.29 -8.41
C PRO A 737 -10.38 -23.96 -7.05
N PRO A 738 -11.46 -23.57 -6.35
CA PRO A 738 -11.84 -24.18 -5.07
C PRO A 738 -12.13 -25.68 -5.21
N GLY A 739 -11.51 -26.49 -4.34
CA GLY A 739 -11.70 -27.94 -4.28
C GLY A 739 -10.88 -28.77 -5.27
N MET A 740 -10.35 -28.17 -6.33
CA MET A 740 -9.49 -28.83 -7.34
C MET A 740 -8.32 -29.59 -6.70
N ARG A 741 -8.02 -30.78 -7.22
CA ARG A 741 -6.82 -31.58 -6.86
C ARG A 741 -5.83 -31.60 -8.01
N GLU A 742 -4.53 -31.54 -7.70
CA GLU A 742 -3.46 -31.61 -8.71
C GLU A 742 -3.27 -33.01 -9.32
N GLU A 743 -3.98 -34.00 -8.77
CA GLU A 743 -3.96 -35.42 -9.15
C GLU A 743 -5.03 -35.76 -10.20
N GLU A 744 -5.95 -34.83 -10.48
CA GLU A 744 -7.02 -34.99 -11.46
C GLU A 744 -6.49 -34.63 -12.87
N ASP A 745 -6.74 -35.47 -13.88
CA ASP A 745 -6.33 -35.22 -15.28
C ASP A 745 -7.19 -34.13 -15.98
N VAL A 746 -7.80 -33.21 -15.23
CA VAL A 746 -8.65 -32.11 -15.74
C VAL A 746 -7.80 -30.86 -16.00
N ALA A 747 -7.81 -30.37 -17.24
CA ALA A 747 -7.07 -29.18 -17.66
C ALA A 747 -7.95 -27.91 -17.66
N PHE A 748 -7.50 -26.88 -16.95
CA PHE A 748 -8.19 -25.60 -16.78
C PHE A 748 -7.52 -24.48 -17.61
N PRO A 749 -8.29 -23.49 -18.10
CA PRO A 749 -7.72 -22.28 -18.71
C PRO A 749 -6.80 -21.53 -17.74
N LEU A 750 -5.74 -20.92 -18.25
CA LEU A 750 -4.87 -20.04 -17.48
C LEU A 750 -4.99 -18.57 -17.93
N VAL A 751 -5.12 -17.70 -16.94
CA VAL A 751 -5.00 -16.25 -17.10
C VAL A 751 -3.77 -15.76 -16.34
N LEU A 752 -2.79 -15.20 -17.06
CA LEU A 752 -1.62 -14.57 -16.45
C LEU A 752 -1.94 -13.10 -16.13
N HIS A 753 -1.83 -12.74 -14.84
CA HIS A 753 -1.85 -11.36 -14.38
C HIS A 753 -0.42 -10.80 -14.39
N VAL A 754 -0.16 -9.84 -15.27
CA VAL A 754 1.14 -9.21 -15.49
C VAL A 754 1.15 -7.82 -14.86
N ASP A 755 2.13 -7.57 -13.99
CA ASP A 755 2.59 -6.23 -13.61
C ASP A 755 3.96 -5.97 -14.26
N ALA A 756 4.98 -6.71 -13.80
CA ALA A 756 6.36 -6.61 -14.30
C ALA A 756 7.01 -5.21 -14.23
N SER A 757 6.38 -4.25 -13.53
CA SER A 757 6.96 -2.92 -13.29
C SER A 757 8.34 -3.01 -12.62
N PRO A 758 9.37 -2.34 -13.14
CA PRO A 758 10.69 -2.30 -12.50
C PRO A 758 10.63 -1.82 -11.04
N GLY A 759 11.05 -2.70 -10.12
CA GLY A 759 11.04 -2.50 -8.68
C GLY A 759 9.76 -2.87 -7.95
N SER A 760 8.70 -3.34 -8.63
CA SER A 760 7.47 -3.80 -7.98
C SER A 760 7.59 -5.25 -7.47
N GLN A 761 6.50 -5.75 -6.86
CA GLN A 761 6.36 -7.13 -6.40
C GLN A 761 4.87 -7.50 -6.45
N LEU A 762 4.53 -8.45 -7.31
CA LEU A 762 3.17 -8.96 -7.48
C LEU A 762 2.93 -10.23 -6.64
N VAL A 763 3.97 -11.04 -6.41
CA VAL A 763 3.94 -12.28 -5.62
C VAL A 763 4.23 -11.95 -4.15
N THR A 764 3.17 -11.90 -3.34
CA THR A 764 3.26 -11.58 -1.91
C THR A 764 2.29 -12.40 -1.06
N GLU A 765 2.71 -12.74 0.15
CA GLU A 765 1.87 -13.41 1.16
C GLU A 765 0.93 -12.44 1.91
N ARG A 766 0.75 -11.22 1.39
CA ARG A 766 -0.29 -10.30 1.81
C ARG A 766 -1.68 -10.80 1.39
N PHE A 767 -2.65 -10.71 2.29
CA PHE A 767 -4.06 -10.91 2.00
C PHE A 767 -4.64 -9.75 1.18
N HIS A 768 -5.22 -10.08 0.03
CA HIS A 768 -6.01 -9.18 -0.81
C HIS A 768 -7.06 -10.02 -1.52
N VAL A 769 -8.33 -9.59 -1.49
CA VAL A 769 -9.39 -10.15 -2.35
C VAL A 769 -9.55 -9.25 -3.56
N ASP A 770 -9.51 -9.81 -4.76
CA ASP A 770 -9.47 -9.07 -6.03
C ASP A 770 -10.18 -9.86 -7.16
N TRP A 771 -10.03 -9.40 -8.41
CA TRP A 771 -10.60 -10.09 -9.56
C TRP A 771 -9.95 -11.45 -9.87
N ASN A 772 -8.70 -11.68 -9.44
CA ASN A 772 -8.02 -12.97 -9.60
C ASN A 772 -8.71 -14.06 -8.76
N TRP A 773 -9.16 -13.70 -7.55
CA TRP A 773 -9.99 -14.58 -6.72
C TRP A 773 -11.34 -14.89 -7.37
N TYR A 774 -11.95 -13.92 -8.07
CA TYR A 774 -13.21 -14.14 -8.79
C TYR A 774 -13.04 -15.09 -9.98
N LEU A 775 -12.00 -14.92 -10.79
CA LEU A 775 -11.73 -15.83 -11.93
C LEU A 775 -11.49 -17.27 -11.45
N ALA A 776 -10.70 -17.47 -10.39
CA ALA A 776 -10.48 -18.80 -9.83
C ALA A 776 -11.74 -19.37 -9.14
N SER A 777 -12.49 -18.57 -8.37
CA SER A 777 -13.67 -19.03 -7.64
C SER A 777 -14.89 -19.28 -8.54
N GLN A 778 -15.22 -18.35 -9.44
CA GLN A 778 -16.45 -18.40 -10.26
C GLN A 778 -16.22 -19.02 -11.63
N ARG A 779 -15.18 -18.61 -12.35
CA ARG A 779 -14.89 -19.10 -13.72
C ARG A 779 -14.12 -20.41 -13.73
N SER A 780 -13.54 -20.81 -12.59
CA SER A 780 -12.61 -21.95 -12.48
C SER A 780 -11.38 -21.83 -13.39
N PHE A 781 -10.93 -20.59 -13.65
CA PHE A 781 -9.65 -20.35 -14.35
C PHE A 781 -8.50 -20.39 -13.35
N ILE A 782 -7.36 -20.95 -13.75
CA ILE A 782 -6.12 -20.79 -12.99
C ILE A 782 -5.60 -19.37 -13.24
N VAL A 783 -5.34 -18.61 -12.18
CA VAL A 783 -4.72 -17.28 -12.32
C VAL A 783 -3.29 -17.33 -11.85
N ALA A 784 -2.36 -16.93 -12.71
CA ALA A 784 -0.93 -16.87 -12.41
C ALA A 784 -0.45 -15.44 -12.16
N GLN A 785 0.53 -15.30 -11.26
CA GLN A 785 1.34 -14.09 -11.05
C GLN A 785 2.81 -14.50 -11.05
N ILE A 786 3.68 -13.72 -11.69
CA ILE A 786 5.12 -14.03 -11.84
C ILE A 786 5.93 -12.77 -11.56
N ASP A 787 6.88 -12.84 -10.62
CA ASP A 787 7.93 -11.84 -10.40
C ASP A 787 9.26 -12.39 -10.94
N GLY A 788 9.72 -11.85 -12.07
CA GLY A 788 11.00 -12.18 -12.72
C GLY A 788 12.09 -11.13 -12.44
N ARG A 789 13.15 -11.10 -13.28
CA ARG A 789 14.17 -10.04 -13.23
C ARG A 789 13.53 -8.65 -13.35
N GLY A 790 14.10 -7.68 -12.63
CA GLY A 790 13.53 -6.34 -12.47
C GLY A 790 12.63 -6.17 -11.24
N SER A 791 12.11 -7.24 -10.62
CA SER A 791 11.31 -7.14 -9.39
C SER A 791 12.12 -6.67 -8.16
N GLY A 792 11.41 -6.24 -7.13
CA GLY A 792 11.98 -5.81 -5.84
C GLY A 792 12.22 -6.95 -4.85
N PHE A 793 12.90 -6.64 -3.75
CA PHE A 793 13.07 -7.50 -2.56
C PHE A 793 13.83 -8.83 -2.78
N GLN A 794 14.48 -8.99 -3.93
CA GLN A 794 15.37 -10.12 -4.25
C GLN A 794 16.84 -9.71 -4.45
N GLY A 795 17.23 -8.50 -4.00
CA GLY A 795 18.58 -7.96 -4.14
C GLY A 795 18.80 -7.13 -5.41
N GLU A 796 19.77 -6.21 -5.32
CA GLU A 796 20.06 -5.21 -6.35
C GLU A 796 20.46 -5.84 -7.69
N LEU A 797 21.14 -7.00 -7.68
CA LEU A 797 21.59 -7.66 -8.92
C LEU A 797 20.42 -8.12 -9.79
N LEU A 798 19.32 -8.60 -9.20
CA LEU A 798 18.11 -8.97 -9.93
C LEU A 798 17.33 -7.73 -10.36
N ARG A 799 17.23 -6.74 -9.46
CA ARG A 799 16.51 -5.48 -9.66
C ARG A 799 17.04 -4.66 -10.85
N THR A 800 18.36 -4.58 -11.06
CA THR A 800 18.93 -3.71 -12.12
C THR A 800 19.03 -4.34 -13.51
N GLN A 801 18.66 -5.62 -13.70
CA GLN A 801 18.81 -6.29 -15.02
C GLN A 801 18.03 -5.63 -16.16
N VAL A 802 16.93 -4.92 -15.83
CA VAL A 802 16.07 -4.20 -16.79
C VAL A 802 16.62 -2.82 -17.20
N HIS A 803 17.72 -2.34 -16.58
CA HIS A 803 18.31 -1.04 -16.92
C HIS A 803 18.84 -1.03 -18.36
N GLY A 804 18.43 -0.01 -19.12
CA GLY A 804 18.67 0.12 -20.56
C GLY A 804 17.93 -0.91 -21.44
N LYS A 805 17.00 -1.70 -20.88
CA LYS A 805 16.46 -2.93 -21.49
C LYS A 805 14.96 -3.19 -21.22
N LEU A 806 14.17 -2.14 -20.95
CA LEU A 806 12.73 -2.27 -20.68
C LEU A 806 11.98 -3.01 -21.81
N GLY A 807 11.09 -3.93 -21.46
CA GLY A 807 10.33 -4.77 -22.38
C GLY A 807 11.14 -5.85 -23.09
N THR A 808 12.17 -6.39 -22.44
CA THR A 808 12.97 -7.49 -23.00
C THR A 808 13.33 -8.55 -21.95
N VAL A 809 13.91 -8.14 -20.83
CA VAL A 809 14.46 -9.02 -19.79
C VAL A 809 13.35 -9.62 -18.92
N GLU A 810 12.41 -8.79 -18.51
CA GLU A 810 11.20 -9.18 -17.80
C GLU A 810 10.23 -9.93 -18.72
N VAL A 811 10.13 -9.55 -20.00
CA VAL A 811 9.28 -10.21 -21.00
C VAL A 811 9.79 -11.63 -21.30
N GLU A 812 11.11 -11.81 -21.42
CA GLU A 812 11.76 -13.12 -21.52
C GLU A 812 11.44 -14.01 -20.32
N ASP A 813 11.45 -13.46 -19.10
CA ASP A 813 11.14 -14.23 -17.88
C ASP A 813 9.67 -14.60 -17.79
N GLN A 814 8.75 -13.67 -18.07
CA GLN A 814 7.32 -13.94 -18.09
C GLN A 814 6.98 -15.06 -19.09
N LEU A 815 7.49 -14.98 -20.33
CA LEU A 815 7.28 -16.02 -21.34
C LEU A 815 7.98 -17.34 -20.98
N GLY A 816 9.20 -17.29 -20.45
CA GLY A 816 9.96 -18.49 -20.05
C GLY A 816 9.30 -19.26 -18.91
N VAL A 817 8.81 -18.55 -17.89
CA VAL A 817 8.08 -19.16 -16.77
C VAL A 817 6.69 -19.63 -17.23
N LEU A 818 5.97 -18.86 -18.05
CA LEU A 818 4.68 -19.30 -18.61
C LEU A 818 4.81 -20.58 -19.46
N THR A 819 5.90 -20.71 -20.22
CA THR A 819 6.27 -21.94 -20.95
C THR A 819 6.51 -23.10 -19.97
N TYR A 820 7.27 -22.88 -18.89
CA TYR A 820 7.48 -23.89 -17.85
C TYR A 820 6.15 -24.36 -17.21
N LEU A 821 5.24 -23.43 -16.91
CA LEU A 821 3.91 -23.76 -16.35
C LEU A 821 3.11 -24.63 -17.32
N ARG A 822 3.01 -24.23 -18.59
CA ARG A 822 2.33 -24.97 -19.67
C ARG A 822 2.86 -26.41 -19.81
N ASP A 823 4.18 -26.58 -19.77
CA ASP A 823 4.82 -27.86 -20.13
C ASP A 823 4.98 -28.82 -18.94
N ASN A 824 4.89 -28.35 -17.69
CA ASN A 824 5.14 -29.16 -16.49
C ASN A 824 3.90 -29.37 -15.60
N LEU A 825 2.88 -28.52 -15.69
CA LEU A 825 1.66 -28.63 -14.87
C LEU A 825 0.50 -29.12 -15.73
N LYS A 826 0.28 -30.44 -15.75
CA LYS A 826 -0.76 -31.13 -16.55
C LYS A 826 -2.16 -30.50 -16.48
N PHE A 827 -2.50 -29.90 -15.34
CA PHE A 827 -3.80 -29.30 -15.08
C PHE A 827 -3.99 -27.90 -15.71
N ILE A 828 -2.98 -27.39 -16.43
CA ILE A 828 -3.09 -26.19 -17.26
C ILE A 828 -3.36 -26.62 -18.70
N ASP A 829 -4.40 -26.05 -19.31
CA ASP A 829 -4.69 -26.28 -20.73
C ASP A 829 -3.72 -25.48 -21.62
N PRO A 830 -2.93 -26.13 -22.50
CA PRO A 830 -1.91 -25.45 -23.31
C PRO A 830 -2.49 -24.65 -24.49
N LEU A 831 -3.78 -24.76 -24.80
CA LEU A 831 -4.48 -24.00 -25.84
C LEU A 831 -5.29 -22.83 -25.27
N ARG A 832 -5.63 -22.86 -23.98
CA ARG A 832 -6.46 -21.84 -23.29
C ARG A 832 -5.62 -21.00 -22.32
N ILE A 833 -4.62 -20.30 -22.85
CA ILE A 833 -3.75 -19.38 -22.09
C ILE A 833 -3.88 -17.94 -22.62
N CYS A 834 -4.22 -17.00 -21.74
CA CYS A 834 -4.22 -15.56 -22.05
C CYS A 834 -3.51 -14.74 -20.97
N ALA A 835 -3.12 -13.50 -21.29
CA ALA A 835 -2.54 -12.56 -20.33
C ALA A 835 -3.36 -11.27 -20.21
N PHE A 836 -3.28 -10.60 -19.06
CA PHE A 836 -3.69 -9.21 -18.92
C PHE A 836 -2.73 -8.43 -18.03
N GLY A 837 -2.72 -7.10 -18.20
CA GLY A 837 -2.00 -6.22 -17.30
C GLY A 837 -2.44 -4.76 -17.45
N TRP A 838 -2.03 -3.94 -16.47
CA TRP A 838 -2.45 -2.55 -16.31
C TRP A 838 -1.23 -1.62 -16.30
N GLY A 839 -1.27 -0.48 -16.99
CA GLY A 839 -0.14 0.46 -17.02
C GLY A 839 1.11 -0.15 -17.66
N TYR A 840 2.16 -0.36 -16.85
CA TYR A 840 3.34 -1.13 -17.28
C TYR A 840 3.02 -2.61 -17.51
N GLY A 841 2.09 -3.20 -16.75
CA GLY A 841 1.59 -4.55 -17.01
C GLY A 841 0.90 -4.67 -18.37
N GLY A 842 0.24 -3.60 -18.82
CA GLY A 842 -0.37 -3.52 -20.16
C GLY A 842 0.66 -3.35 -21.28
N TYR A 843 1.77 -2.66 -21.00
CA TYR A 843 2.94 -2.65 -21.87
C TYR A 843 3.55 -4.06 -21.98
N ALA A 844 3.82 -4.71 -20.85
CA ALA A 844 4.42 -6.03 -20.78
C ALA A 844 3.52 -7.11 -21.42
N SER A 845 2.21 -7.13 -21.16
CA SER A 845 1.29 -8.10 -21.79
C SER A 845 1.22 -7.93 -23.32
N SER A 846 1.29 -6.70 -23.82
CA SER A 846 1.38 -6.41 -25.26
C SER A 846 2.71 -6.88 -25.84
N MET A 847 3.83 -6.64 -25.13
CA MET A 847 5.16 -7.06 -25.56
C MET A 847 5.33 -8.59 -25.55
N MET A 848 4.75 -9.28 -24.56
CA MET A 848 4.68 -10.74 -24.54
C MET A 848 3.94 -11.28 -25.77
N LEU A 849 2.79 -10.70 -26.16
CA LEU A 849 2.04 -11.15 -27.34
C LEU A 849 2.84 -10.99 -28.66
N ILE A 850 3.73 -10.00 -28.71
CA ILE A 850 4.64 -9.66 -29.82
C ILE A 850 5.83 -10.62 -29.91
N ASP A 851 6.53 -10.86 -28.79
CA ASP A 851 7.80 -11.61 -28.75
C ASP A 851 7.60 -13.13 -28.47
N ASP A 852 6.35 -13.57 -28.24
CA ASP A 852 5.95 -14.98 -28.10
C ASP A 852 6.03 -15.77 -29.42
N SER A 853 7.26 -16.16 -29.75
CA SER A 853 7.61 -17.03 -30.88
C SER A 853 7.09 -18.48 -30.77
N GLN A 854 6.65 -18.92 -29.59
CA GLN A 854 6.09 -20.26 -29.37
C GLN A 854 4.55 -20.30 -29.48
N GLN A 855 3.89 -19.14 -29.59
CA GLN A 855 2.43 -19.00 -29.53
C GLN A 855 1.81 -19.59 -28.25
N VAL A 856 2.50 -19.40 -27.11
CA VAL A 856 1.99 -19.73 -25.76
C VAL A 856 0.72 -18.93 -25.45
N LEU A 857 0.64 -17.67 -25.87
CA LEU A 857 -0.51 -16.80 -25.64
C LEU A 857 -1.50 -16.87 -26.79
N GLN A 858 -2.74 -17.23 -26.47
CA GLN A 858 -3.89 -17.17 -27.37
C GLN A 858 -4.48 -15.75 -27.45
N CYS A 859 -4.43 -14.98 -26.35
CA CYS A 859 -4.83 -13.58 -26.32
C CYS A 859 -4.11 -12.73 -25.24
N ALA A 860 -4.12 -11.41 -25.43
CA ALA A 860 -3.69 -10.46 -24.41
C ALA A 860 -4.68 -9.28 -24.26
N VAL A 861 -4.85 -8.81 -23.02
CA VAL A 861 -5.54 -7.55 -22.69
C VAL A 861 -4.52 -6.55 -22.12
N ALA A 862 -4.61 -5.30 -22.55
CA ALA A 862 -3.76 -4.22 -22.08
C ALA A 862 -4.63 -3.02 -21.68
N ILE A 863 -4.60 -2.67 -20.39
CA ILE A 863 -5.43 -1.62 -19.78
C ILE A 863 -4.56 -0.43 -19.42
N ASN A 864 -4.96 0.77 -19.84
CA ASN A 864 -4.18 2.00 -19.74
C ASN A 864 -2.68 1.80 -20.09
N PRO A 865 -2.31 1.11 -21.20
CA PRO A 865 -0.95 0.66 -21.41
C PRO A 865 0.01 1.80 -21.78
N ILE A 866 1.22 1.73 -21.21
CA ILE A 866 2.36 2.50 -21.71
C ILE A 866 2.75 1.94 -23.07
N VAL A 867 3.04 2.81 -24.05
CA VAL A 867 3.30 2.39 -25.45
C VAL A 867 4.68 2.81 -25.96
N ASN A 868 5.15 3.98 -25.52
CA ASN A 868 6.45 4.56 -25.84
C ASN A 868 6.83 5.45 -24.65
N PHE A 869 7.97 5.17 -24.01
CA PHE A 869 8.39 5.84 -22.77
C PHE A 869 8.75 7.32 -22.94
N GLY A 870 8.96 7.79 -24.17
CA GLY A 870 9.19 9.20 -24.49
C GLY A 870 8.00 10.11 -24.17
N PHE A 871 6.77 9.57 -24.12
CA PHE A 871 5.58 10.30 -23.69
C PHE A 871 5.26 10.14 -22.20
N HIS A 872 5.91 9.18 -21.53
CA HIS A 872 5.74 8.94 -20.10
C HIS A 872 6.60 9.91 -19.26
N TYR A 873 6.40 9.96 -17.95
CA TYR A 873 7.01 10.96 -17.08
C TYR A 873 8.52 10.73 -16.85
N SER A 874 9.26 11.84 -16.72
CA SER A 874 10.73 11.88 -16.69
C SER A 874 11.33 11.06 -15.55
N PHE A 875 10.76 11.10 -14.36
CA PHE A 875 11.26 10.38 -13.18
C PHE A 875 11.28 8.86 -13.36
N PHE A 876 10.29 8.28 -14.07
CA PHE A 876 10.29 6.85 -14.39
C PHE A 876 11.24 6.55 -15.55
N THR A 877 11.04 7.19 -16.71
CA THR A 877 11.76 6.79 -17.92
C THR A 877 13.26 7.00 -17.82
N GLU A 878 13.73 8.15 -17.30
CA GLU A 878 15.16 8.51 -17.34
C GLU A 878 16.01 7.72 -16.36
N ARG A 879 15.37 7.07 -15.38
CA ARG A 879 15.97 6.11 -14.44
C ARG A 879 16.33 4.79 -15.14
N TYR A 880 15.48 4.34 -16.06
CA TYR A 880 15.60 3.03 -16.71
C TYR A 880 16.18 3.12 -18.13
N ILE A 881 15.99 4.25 -18.81
CA ILE A 881 16.50 4.56 -20.14
C ILE A 881 17.24 5.91 -20.04
N PRO A 882 18.55 5.90 -19.66
CA PRO A 882 19.31 7.13 -19.46
C PRO A 882 19.38 7.99 -20.72
N LEU A 883 19.28 9.32 -20.57
CA LEU A 883 19.38 10.30 -21.67
C LEU A 883 20.77 10.40 -22.35
N LYS A 884 21.67 9.43 -22.13
CA LYS A 884 23.07 9.41 -22.57
C LYS A 884 23.42 8.07 -23.20
N GLY A 885 24.31 8.08 -24.18
CA GLY A 885 24.69 6.86 -24.93
C GLY A 885 23.53 6.38 -25.80
N ASP A 886 23.19 5.10 -25.69
CA ASP A 886 22.23 4.38 -26.55
C ASP A 886 20.74 4.74 -26.31
N TYR A 887 20.45 5.89 -25.70
CA TYR A 887 19.08 6.37 -25.37
C TYR A 887 18.05 6.10 -26.46
N LEU A 888 18.34 6.52 -27.70
CA LEU A 888 17.43 6.38 -28.84
C LEU A 888 17.21 4.91 -29.25
N ARG A 889 18.25 4.06 -29.13
CA ARG A 889 18.16 2.63 -29.44
C ARG A 889 17.31 1.91 -28.40
N ALA A 890 17.59 2.13 -27.11
CA ALA A 890 16.83 1.53 -26.02
C ALA A 890 15.36 2.00 -26.02
N LEU A 891 15.09 3.27 -26.33
CA LEU A 891 13.73 3.78 -26.49
C LEU A 891 13.00 3.15 -27.68
N GLN A 892 13.69 2.92 -28.81
CA GLN A 892 13.11 2.29 -30.00
C GLN A 892 12.88 0.78 -29.82
N GLU A 893 13.77 0.07 -29.12
CA GLU A 893 13.61 -1.34 -28.77
C GLU A 893 12.42 -1.57 -27.81
N ALA A 894 12.12 -0.56 -26.99
CA ALA A 894 11.02 -0.52 -26.03
C ALA A 894 9.72 0.14 -26.56
N ASP A 895 9.59 0.40 -27.87
CA ASP A 895 8.40 1.04 -28.47
C ASP A 895 7.44 0.01 -29.10
N LEU A 896 6.23 -0.12 -28.55
CA LEU A 896 5.20 -1.02 -29.08
C LEU A 896 4.71 -0.61 -30.47
N THR A 897 4.75 0.68 -30.84
CA THR A 897 4.33 1.14 -32.18
C THR A 897 5.28 0.62 -33.26
N MET A 898 6.58 0.55 -32.96
CA MET A 898 7.61 0.06 -33.88
C MET A 898 7.52 -1.46 -34.10
N LYS A 899 6.97 -2.21 -33.14
CA LYS A 899 6.74 -3.66 -33.23
C LYS A 899 5.31 -4.04 -33.66
N ALA A 900 4.40 -3.09 -33.91
CA ALA A 900 2.96 -3.32 -34.08
C ALA A 900 2.60 -4.36 -35.16
N GLY A 901 3.40 -4.49 -36.22
CA GLY A 901 3.19 -5.48 -37.28
C GLY A 901 3.24 -6.94 -36.82
N ASN A 902 3.93 -7.24 -35.72
CA ASN A 902 4.05 -8.61 -35.18
C ASN A 902 2.75 -9.12 -34.54
N ILE A 903 1.80 -8.22 -34.20
CA ILE A 903 0.49 -8.58 -33.64
C ILE A 903 -0.47 -9.12 -34.74
N LYS A 904 -0.06 -9.14 -36.01
CA LYS A 904 -0.90 -9.56 -37.14
C LYS A 904 -1.33 -11.02 -37.04
N GLY A 905 -2.62 -11.23 -36.75
CA GLY A 905 -3.23 -12.55 -36.55
C GLY A 905 -3.31 -13.00 -35.09
N ARG A 906 -2.81 -12.19 -34.15
CA ARG A 906 -2.86 -12.41 -32.70
C ARG A 906 -4.08 -11.69 -32.10
N ASN A 907 -4.63 -12.19 -30.99
CA ASN A 907 -5.77 -11.55 -30.32
C ASN A 907 -5.28 -10.52 -29.29
N LEU A 908 -5.46 -9.24 -29.60
CA LEU A 908 -5.20 -8.12 -28.67
C LEU A 908 -6.47 -7.33 -28.38
N MET A 909 -6.70 -7.02 -27.10
CA MET A 909 -7.67 -6.02 -26.66
C MET A 909 -7.00 -4.88 -25.89
N LEU A 910 -7.29 -3.64 -26.30
CA LEU A 910 -6.87 -2.40 -25.67
C LEU A 910 -8.03 -1.78 -24.90
N MET A 911 -7.81 -1.36 -23.65
CA MET A 911 -8.77 -0.59 -22.85
C MET A 911 -8.12 0.69 -22.35
N HIS A 912 -8.80 1.85 -22.43
CA HIS A 912 -8.20 3.13 -21.97
C HIS A 912 -9.23 4.15 -21.43
N GLY A 913 -8.92 4.82 -20.31
CA GLY A 913 -9.71 5.91 -19.71
C GLY A 913 -9.36 7.31 -20.27
N THR A 914 -10.34 8.10 -20.74
CA THR A 914 -10.02 9.36 -21.45
C THR A 914 -9.45 10.47 -20.57
N ALA A 915 -9.54 10.34 -19.24
CA ALA A 915 -9.01 11.27 -18.25
C ALA A 915 -7.82 10.68 -17.46
N ASP A 916 -7.14 9.66 -18.01
CA ASP A 916 -5.91 9.13 -17.42
C ASP A 916 -4.80 10.19 -17.42
N THR A 917 -4.37 10.58 -16.21
CA THR A 917 -3.29 11.55 -15.96
C THR A 917 -1.94 10.90 -15.63
N LEU A 918 -1.85 9.57 -15.58
CA LEU A 918 -0.61 8.82 -15.30
C LEU A 918 0.00 8.23 -16.57
N VAL A 919 -0.85 7.57 -17.37
CA VAL A 919 -0.52 6.97 -18.67
C VAL A 919 -1.50 7.52 -19.69
N HIS A 920 -1.25 8.75 -20.15
CA HIS A 920 -2.13 9.49 -21.05
C HIS A 920 -2.67 8.68 -22.25
N GLN A 921 -3.90 9.00 -22.66
CA GLN A 921 -4.58 8.37 -23.80
C GLN A 921 -3.79 8.43 -25.13
N GLU A 922 -2.86 9.37 -25.27
CA GLU A 922 -1.95 9.47 -26.42
C GLU A 922 -1.16 8.17 -26.66
N HIS A 923 -0.76 7.44 -25.60
CA HIS A 923 -0.06 6.17 -25.71
C HIS A 923 -0.90 5.15 -26.51
N THR A 924 -2.11 4.86 -26.06
CA THR A 924 -2.98 3.88 -26.72
C THR A 924 -3.44 4.36 -28.09
N LEU A 925 -3.71 5.65 -28.28
CA LEU A 925 -4.08 6.17 -29.60
C LEU A 925 -2.94 6.08 -30.63
N MET A 926 -1.67 6.20 -30.20
CA MET A 926 -0.52 5.96 -31.07
C MET A 926 -0.33 4.47 -31.43
N LEU A 927 -0.57 3.55 -30.49
CA LEU A 927 -0.56 2.11 -30.81
C LEU A 927 -1.72 1.74 -31.76
N VAL A 928 -2.93 2.23 -31.49
CA VAL A 928 -4.10 2.08 -32.37
C VAL A 928 -3.80 2.57 -33.79
N ARG A 929 -3.13 3.73 -33.93
CA ARG A 929 -2.70 4.24 -35.23
C ARG A 929 -1.73 3.28 -35.92
N ALA A 930 -0.67 2.82 -35.23
CA ALA A 930 0.32 1.91 -35.81
C ALA A 930 -0.29 0.56 -36.22
N LEU A 931 -1.20 0.01 -35.41
CA LEU A 931 -1.94 -1.21 -35.72
C LEU A 931 -2.82 -1.06 -36.98
N VAL A 932 -3.49 0.09 -37.15
CA VAL A 932 -4.28 0.39 -38.36
C VAL A 932 -3.39 0.54 -39.59
N GLU A 933 -2.26 1.25 -39.47
CA GLU A 933 -1.28 1.41 -40.57
C GLU A 933 -0.69 0.05 -41.01
N GLN A 934 -0.52 -0.91 -40.09
CA GLN A 934 -0.06 -2.29 -40.37
C GLN A 934 -1.18 -3.29 -40.76
N GLN A 935 -2.43 -2.82 -40.83
CA GLN A 935 -3.63 -3.64 -41.09
C GLN A 935 -3.81 -4.80 -40.09
N VAL A 936 -3.56 -4.55 -38.81
CA VAL A 936 -3.77 -5.52 -37.72
C VAL A 936 -5.19 -5.39 -37.18
N LYS A 937 -5.83 -6.54 -36.91
CA LYS A 937 -7.15 -6.61 -36.25
C LYS A 937 -6.94 -6.67 -34.73
N PHE A 938 -7.57 -5.77 -34.00
CA PHE A 938 -7.57 -5.69 -32.53
C PHE A 938 -8.97 -5.29 -32.04
N ARG A 939 -9.21 -5.40 -30.72
CA ARG A 939 -10.34 -4.73 -30.06
C ARG A 939 -9.84 -3.49 -29.32
N HIS A 940 -10.61 -2.43 -29.32
CA HIS A 940 -10.31 -1.21 -28.56
C HIS A 940 -11.58 -0.70 -27.89
N GLN A 941 -11.51 -0.46 -26.59
CA GLN A 941 -12.59 0.07 -25.76
C GLN A 941 -12.10 1.31 -25.02
N VAL A 942 -12.88 2.38 -25.08
CA VAL A 942 -12.57 3.65 -24.45
C VAL A 942 -13.61 3.92 -23.37
N TYR A 943 -13.16 4.40 -22.21
CA TYR A 943 -13.97 4.72 -21.06
C TYR A 943 -13.96 6.25 -20.83
N PRO A 944 -15.04 6.98 -21.19
CA PRO A 944 -15.08 8.43 -21.05
C PRO A 944 -15.02 8.90 -19.59
N ASP A 945 -14.22 9.93 -19.35
CA ASP A 945 -14.04 10.64 -18.08
C ASP A 945 -13.57 9.75 -16.91
N GLU A 946 -13.04 8.56 -17.23
CA GLU A 946 -12.38 7.66 -16.27
C GLU A 946 -10.87 7.92 -16.25
N ASP A 947 -10.27 7.73 -15.07
CA ASP A 947 -8.87 7.97 -14.75
C ASP A 947 -7.98 6.73 -14.97
N HIS A 948 -6.76 6.74 -14.40
CA HIS A 948 -5.88 5.56 -14.46
C HIS A 948 -6.46 4.32 -13.75
N ALA A 949 -7.38 4.47 -12.80
CA ALA A 949 -7.97 3.34 -12.06
C ALA A 949 -9.29 2.84 -12.68
N ILE A 950 -9.94 3.63 -13.54
CA ILE A 950 -11.24 3.34 -14.16
C ILE A 950 -12.29 2.99 -13.09
N ALA A 951 -12.23 3.70 -11.95
CA ALA A 951 -12.87 3.26 -10.70
C ALA A 951 -14.41 3.27 -10.74
N ARG A 952 -15.04 4.15 -11.54
CA ARG A 952 -16.50 4.21 -11.72
C ARG A 952 -16.97 3.13 -12.70
N SER A 953 -16.17 2.82 -13.73
CA SER A 953 -16.50 1.85 -14.77
C SER A 953 -15.91 0.44 -14.56
N LEU A 954 -15.18 0.18 -13.47
CA LEU A 954 -14.43 -1.06 -13.22
C LEU A 954 -15.25 -2.36 -13.33
N GLY A 955 -16.52 -2.34 -12.91
CA GLY A 955 -17.42 -3.50 -13.05
C GLY A 955 -17.75 -3.84 -14.51
N HIS A 956 -17.69 -2.85 -15.42
CA HIS A 956 -17.82 -3.05 -16.86
C HIS A 956 -16.49 -3.51 -17.49
N VAL A 957 -15.35 -3.02 -17.00
CA VAL A 957 -14.01 -3.49 -17.39
C VAL A 957 -13.90 -5.00 -17.17
N TYR A 958 -14.06 -5.46 -15.93
CA TYR A 958 -13.96 -6.89 -15.58
C TYR A 958 -14.91 -7.78 -16.38
N LYS A 959 -16.17 -7.36 -16.57
CA LYS A 959 -17.14 -8.12 -17.38
C LYS A 959 -16.77 -8.16 -18.87
N THR A 960 -16.16 -7.09 -19.41
CA THR A 960 -15.71 -7.10 -20.81
C THR A 960 -14.48 -7.97 -20.99
N MET A 961 -13.57 -8.01 -20.01
CA MET A 961 -12.41 -8.91 -20.01
C MET A 961 -12.83 -10.39 -19.90
N GLU A 962 -13.78 -10.70 -19.01
CA GLU A 962 -14.37 -12.04 -18.87
C GLU A 962 -14.95 -12.54 -20.19
N TRP A 963 -15.80 -11.73 -20.85
CA TRP A 963 -16.35 -12.06 -22.17
C TRP A 963 -15.26 -12.25 -23.23
N TYR A 964 -14.23 -11.40 -23.23
CA TYR A 964 -13.12 -11.50 -24.19
C TYR A 964 -12.28 -12.78 -23.99
N PHE A 965 -12.05 -13.20 -22.74
CA PHE A 965 -11.38 -14.47 -22.45
C PHE A 965 -12.22 -15.67 -22.91
N ASP A 966 -13.53 -15.68 -22.63
CA ASP A 966 -14.44 -16.72 -23.12
C ASP A 966 -14.41 -16.84 -24.66
N GLU A 967 -14.45 -15.72 -25.38
CA GLU A 967 -14.34 -15.71 -26.84
C GLU A 967 -12.98 -16.21 -27.37
N CYS A 968 -11.90 -16.03 -26.62
CA CYS A 968 -10.55 -16.45 -27.03
C CYS A 968 -10.25 -17.91 -26.67
N PHE A 969 -10.82 -18.41 -25.57
CA PHE A 969 -10.76 -19.81 -25.15
C PHE A 969 -11.73 -20.72 -25.91
N GLY A 970 -12.79 -20.15 -26.50
CA GLY A 970 -13.77 -20.88 -27.31
C GLY A 970 -15.00 -21.32 -26.51
N PRO A 971 -15.92 -22.08 -27.14
CA PRO A 971 -17.11 -22.57 -26.45
C PRO A 971 -16.71 -23.47 -25.28
N VAL A 972 -17.26 -23.18 -24.09
CA VAL A 972 -17.19 -24.10 -22.95
C VAL A 972 -18.10 -25.30 -23.26
N ASP A 973 -17.55 -26.51 -23.18
CA ASP A 973 -18.35 -27.74 -23.30
C ASP A 973 -19.08 -28.03 -21.98
N ASP A 974 -20.09 -27.20 -21.68
CA ASP A 974 -20.97 -27.30 -20.49
C ASP A 974 -21.63 -28.69 -20.33
N ASN A 975 -21.56 -29.54 -21.37
CA ASN A 975 -22.07 -30.92 -21.37
C ASN A 975 -21.26 -31.91 -20.50
N GLU A 976 -20.03 -31.61 -20.11
CA GLU A 976 -19.23 -32.47 -19.20
C GLU A 976 -19.35 -32.09 -17.72
N TRP A 977 -20.00 -30.98 -17.38
CA TRP A 977 -20.09 -30.47 -15.99
C TRP A 977 -21.52 -30.35 -15.46
N ASP A 978 -22.28 -31.45 -15.53
CA ASP A 978 -23.50 -31.63 -14.72
C ASP A 978 -23.12 -31.96 -13.26
N PRO A 979 -23.35 -31.05 -12.29
CA PRO A 979 -23.00 -31.28 -10.89
C PRO A 979 -23.90 -32.30 -10.17
N THR A 980 -24.88 -32.91 -10.86
CA THR A 980 -25.75 -33.96 -10.31
C THR A 980 -25.23 -35.39 -10.51
N GLY A 981 -24.14 -35.57 -11.28
CA GLY A 981 -23.45 -36.87 -11.42
C GLY A 981 -24.20 -37.92 -12.25
N LEU A 982 -25.26 -37.56 -12.98
CA LEU A 982 -25.93 -38.47 -13.91
C LEU A 982 -25.21 -38.48 -15.28
N PHE A 983 -24.34 -39.47 -15.49
CA PHE A 983 -23.75 -39.76 -16.80
C PHE A 983 -24.83 -40.18 -17.82
N VAL A 984 -25.31 -39.22 -18.62
CA VAL A 984 -26.19 -39.47 -19.76
C VAL A 984 -25.34 -39.98 -20.93
N PHE A 985 -25.20 -41.32 -21.03
CA PHE A 985 -24.62 -41.96 -22.21
C PHE A 985 -25.40 -41.56 -23.47
N LYS A 986 -24.73 -40.84 -24.39
CA LYS A 986 -25.22 -40.71 -25.78
C LYS A 986 -25.09 -42.07 -26.48
N GLN A 987 -26.10 -42.38 -27.29
CA GLN A 987 -26.26 -43.61 -28.07
C GLN A 987 -26.16 -43.30 -29.57
#